data_AF-A0AB35KEY4-F1
#
_entry.id   AF-A0AB35KEY4-F1
#
_cell.length_a   1.000
_cell.length_b   1.000
_cell.length_c   1.000
_cell.angle_alpha   90.00
_cell.angle_beta   90.00
_cell.angle_gamma   90.00
#
_symmetry.space_group_name_H-M   'P 1'
#
loop_
_entity.id
_entity.type
_entity.pdbx_description
1 polymer ?
#
loop_
_entity_poly.entity_id
_entity_poly.type
_entity_poly.pdbx_seq_one_letter_code
_entity_poly.pdbx_strand_id
1 'polypeptide(L)'
;MYKSKFLSLALVGLLMLSTAPVSADIKTSDGSQSTPNSESTPSSDITKSSNEPTLALSSSTTLKDIPSTEASSNSNSNLNSTSQTETTSASPTIRASTTEASPNTATVTTESEFWSAIANQSITTILLASDIVANPLNRVSSESPAGSIQRNLIIDGQNHNLSYDTTAYTSQILYAGISGIDVTFQNLSMGSTAYPNNNYYGIFTINQSNVSLNIRNFSYYAANGGQPFYANGNTGSIINFYGANTFNSNGSNSGGEFVERFLTVNFKSGSNTSVYNDTPSSTAIFYSSGSMVLNLESNAKLNIKSSKNAFSYGTTTVNLQDNSYLGYEAFYGTNYKVTSPQITNSSTATFNGGLNSEIDFTSNEYPLNVSSTTINSNAMKAVYVKNNLNKVATTSNLVLKRTDSLPSQYDLNALSLDGIQSKPVSNIAYNSSLTISPTTYNNGKSFLYTNQPSINSANFNSQVGDSLSNLNATISTDFDYRKNVKVSNTRLYSDGNINSSDSQTAINTAAITPTVITTNDSTPISSDIPGGKTLYVYYNAQSGSSFAGYTIQSNWAESVVVQSKYSSLSFPDSAIMFSQPITGPFEMSSAYLVKNLGNVPVNIKPNAISDTNTNVKLVENSFSSDQQVMLSLHGVSSTSSHDWNFKNPDSTTLVINPYFTDSNSVNYSINGNYSGPLIGIQNVSYKITFNWAQ
;
A
#
# COMPACT_ATOMS: atom_id res chain seq x y z
N MET A 1 -55.54 -50.15 4.04
CA MET A 1 -54.63 -48.98 4.00
C MET A 1 -55.48 -47.72 3.83
N TYR A 2 -55.25 -46.69 4.64
CA TYR A 2 -56.04 -45.44 4.67
C TYR A 2 -55.66 -44.53 3.47
N LYS A 3 -56.62 -44.02 2.69
CA LYS A 3 -57.27 -42.67 2.73
C LYS A 3 -56.31 -41.45 2.64
N SER A 4 -56.62 -40.32 1.98
CA SER A 4 -57.56 -39.98 0.88
C SER A 4 -57.48 -38.48 0.48
N LYS A 5 -57.54 -38.18 -0.83
CA LYS A 5 -58.23 -37.03 -1.52
C LYS A 5 -57.90 -35.53 -1.20
N PHE A 6 -58.33 -34.70 -2.19
CA PHE A 6 -58.44 -33.21 -2.29
C PHE A 6 -57.15 -32.46 -2.72
N LEU A 7 -57.07 -31.62 -3.77
CA LEU A 7 -57.98 -30.84 -4.65
C LEU A 7 -58.27 -29.38 -4.19
N SER A 8 -58.33 -28.46 -5.17
CA SER A 8 -58.63 -27.01 -5.15
C SER A 8 -57.38 -26.11 -4.97
N LEU A 9 -56.97 -25.19 -5.87
CA LEU A 9 -57.65 -24.28 -6.82
C LEU A 9 -58.36 -23.08 -6.15
N ALA A 10 -57.79 -21.87 -6.28
CA ALA A 10 -58.50 -20.64 -6.67
C ALA A 10 -57.59 -19.38 -6.59
N LEU A 11 -57.69 -18.54 -7.63
CA LEU A 11 -57.24 -17.15 -7.67
C LEU A 11 -58.39 -16.25 -7.21
N VAL A 12 -58.17 -15.33 -6.27
CA VAL A 12 -59.08 -14.20 -5.99
C VAL A 12 -58.24 -12.96 -5.68
N GLY A 13 -58.54 -11.84 -6.34
CA GLY A 13 -58.00 -10.53 -6.01
C GLY A 13 -59.07 -9.61 -5.43
N LEU A 14 -58.64 -8.62 -4.63
CA LEU A 14 -59.40 -7.45 -4.22
C LEU A 14 -58.37 -6.33 -3.93
N LEU A 15 -58.23 -5.32 -4.78
CA LEU A 15 -58.97 -4.05 -4.81
C LEU A 15 -58.87 -3.18 -3.54
N MET A 16 -58.02 -2.15 -3.67
CA MET A 16 -58.34 -0.71 -3.51
C MET A 16 -58.61 -0.05 -2.13
N LEU A 17 -58.11 1.21 -2.08
CA LEU A 17 -58.58 2.41 -1.35
C LEU A 17 -58.03 2.77 0.05
N SER A 18 -57.35 3.94 0.06
CA SER A 18 -57.32 5.00 1.09
C SER A 18 -56.92 4.63 2.54
N THR A 19 -55.92 5.28 3.14
CA THR A 19 -56.05 6.66 3.62
C THR A 19 -54.70 7.26 4.06
N ALA A 20 -54.40 8.46 3.57
CA ALA A 20 -53.93 9.56 4.42
C ALA A 20 -55.18 10.43 4.74
N PRO A 21 -55.17 11.39 5.70
CA PRO A 21 -54.04 11.89 6.49
C PRO A 21 -54.32 11.97 8.01
N VAL A 22 -53.30 12.36 8.79
CA VAL A 22 -53.50 13.24 9.96
C VAL A 22 -52.43 14.33 9.93
N SER A 23 -52.87 15.57 9.75
CA SER A 23 -52.07 16.77 10.04
C SER A 23 -52.10 17.05 11.54
N ALA A 24 -51.00 17.57 12.09
CA ALA A 24 -51.03 18.36 13.30
C ALA A 24 -50.39 19.71 12.99
N ASP A 25 -51.24 20.72 12.74
CA ASP A 25 -50.83 22.11 12.63
C ASP A 25 -50.17 22.59 13.93
N ILE A 26 -49.06 23.32 13.80
CA ILE A 26 -48.86 24.53 14.61
C ILE A 26 -48.59 25.68 13.65
N LYS A 27 -49.55 26.60 13.61
CA LYS A 27 -49.51 27.83 12.82
C LYS A 27 -49.41 29.02 13.77
N THR A 28 -48.45 29.91 13.54
CA THR A 28 -48.40 31.36 13.89
C THR A 28 -46.95 31.83 13.68
N SER A 29 -46.64 33.04 13.21
CA SER A 29 -47.46 34.13 12.65
C SER A 29 -46.58 35.03 11.75
N ASP A 30 -47.15 35.41 10.60
CA ASP A 30 -46.93 36.54 9.69
C ASP A 30 -45.74 37.54 9.84
N GLY A 31 -45.29 38.05 8.67
CA GLY A 31 -44.37 39.18 8.54
C GLY A 31 -43.53 39.14 7.25
N SER A 32 -44.12 38.88 6.07
CA SER A 32 -44.72 39.89 5.17
C SER A 32 -43.73 40.52 4.17
N GLN A 33 -43.92 40.20 2.88
CA GLN A 33 -43.61 41.01 1.68
C GLN A 33 -42.11 41.38 1.43
N SER A 34 -41.56 41.38 0.21
CA SER A 34 -42.15 41.30 -1.14
C SER A 34 -41.12 40.80 -2.18
N THR A 35 -41.58 40.01 -3.16
CA THR A 35 -41.01 39.89 -4.52
C THR A 35 -41.58 41.03 -5.39
N PRO A 36 -41.17 41.28 -6.67
CA PRO A 36 -40.41 40.42 -7.58
C PRO A 36 -39.35 41.10 -8.50
N ASN A 37 -38.75 40.29 -9.39
CA ASN A 37 -38.26 40.56 -10.75
C ASN A 37 -37.43 41.84 -11.06
N SER A 38 -36.30 41.67 -11.75
CA SER A 38 -36.29 41.61 -13.23
C SER A 38 -34.92 41.26 -13.82
N GLU A 39 -34.92 40.72 -15.04
CA GLU A 39 -33.75 40.49 -15.89
C GLU A 39 -33.09 41.81 -16.34
N SER A 40 -31.76 41.83 -16.53
CA SER A 40 -31.09 42.31 -17.77
C SER A 40 -29.55 42.41 -17.66
N THR A 41 -28.84 41.67 -18.51
CA THR A 41 -27.58 42.09 -19.19
C THR A 41 -27.94 43.03 -20.38
N PRO A 42 -27.02 43.76 -21.07
CA PRO A 42 -25.54 43.62 -21.16
C PRO A 42 -24.72 44.97 -21.23
N SER A 43 -23.45 44.89 -21.68
CA SER A 43 -22.56 46.00 -22.16
C SER A 43 -21.97 46.97 -21.12
N SER A 44 -20.79 47.59 -21.32
CA SER A 44 -19.64 47.36 -22.24
C SER A 44 -18.39 48.17 -21.75
N ASP A 45 -17.26 48.01 -22.46
CA ASP A 45 -16.06 48.89 -22.46
C ASP A 45 -15.16 48.86 -21.19
N ILE A 46 -13.89 48.42 -21.21
CA ILE A 46 -12.72 48.74 -22.08
C ILE A 46 -12.20 50.17 -21.91
N THR A 47 -11.17 50.38 -21.07
CA THR A 47 -9.83 50.81 -21.56
C THR A 47 -8.73 50.83 -20.47
N LYS A 48 -7.54 50.33 -20.85
CA LYS A 48 -6.16 50.80 -20.54
C LYS A 48 -5.84 51.41 -19.15
N SER A 49 -4.84 50.86 -18.44
CA SER A 49 -3.43 51.27 -18.64
C SER A 49 -2.43 50.46 -17.76
N SER A 50 -1.42 49.90 -18.43
CA SER A 50 0.00 49.77 -18.04
C SER A 50 0.47 49.95 -16.58
N ASN A 51 1.17 48.95 -16.02
CA ASN A 51 2.63 48.99 -15.83
C ASN A 51 3.19 47.69 -15.20
N GLU A 52 4.17 47.08 -15.86
CA GLU A 52 5.21 46.25 -15.24
C GLU A 52 6.25 47.18 -14.56
N PRO A 53 7.02 46.74 -13.52
CA PRO A 53 8.29 46.04 -13.84
C PRO A 53 8.90 45.06 -12.78
N THR A 54 9.64 44.07 -13.31
CA THR A 54 10.92 43.46 -12.84
C THR A 54 11.16 42.95 -11.40
N LEU A 55 11.41 41.63 -11.35
CA LEU A 55 12.53 40.87 -10.72
C LEU A 55 13.63 41.58 -9.88
N ALA A 56 13.91 41.03 -8.69
CA ALA A 56 15.23 40.74 -8.08
C ALA A 56 15.00 39.82 -6.85
N LEU A 57 15.58 38.62 -6.67
CA LEU A 57 16.98 38.19 -6.50
C LEU A 57 17.67 38.71 -5.20
N SER A 58 17.82 37.85 -4.18
CA SER A 58 18.82 37.99 -3.10
C SER A 58 19.04 36.65 -2.36
N SER A 59 20.20 36.49 -1.72
CA SER A 59 20.75 35.18 -1.30
C SER A 59 21.28 35.13 0.14
N SER A 60 21.43 33.89 0.64
CA SER A 60 22.48 33.38 1.57
C SER A 60 22.51 33.72 3.09
N THR A 61 22.56 32.60 3.86
CA THR A 61 23.38 32.31 5.07
C THR A 61 23.12 32.94 6.45
N THR A 62 22.90 32.07 7.45
CA THR A 62 23.87 31.88 8.57
C THR A 62 23.69 30.53 9.29
N LEU A 63 24.78 29.96 9.82
CA LEU A 63 24.87 28.69 10.56
C LEU A 63 24.95 28.91 12.08
N LYS A 64 24.72 27.86 12.89
CA LYS A 64 25.25 27.76 14.26
C LYS A 64 25.41 26.31 14.76
N ASP A 65 26.57 26.01 15.34
CA ASP A 65 27.10 24.71 15.79
C ASP A 65 26.51 24.23 17.16
N ILE A 66 26.26 22.91 17.40
CA ILE A 66 27.12 21.85 18.04
C ILE A 66 27.50 22.18 19.51
N PRO A 67 27.28 21.32 20.55
CA PRO A 67 27.80 19.92 20.74
C PRO A 67 26.76 18.88 21.26
N SER A 68 26.88 17.54 21.17
CA SER A 68 27.96 16.53 21.01
C SER A 68 28.58 15.95 22.30
N THR A 69 28.17 14.74 22.69
CA THR A 69 28.91 13.76 23.52
C THR A 69 28.44 12.32 23.25
N GLU A 70 29.38 11.50 22.78
CA GLU A 70 29.74 10.11 23.17
C GLU A 70 28.69 9.25 23.93
N ALA A 71 28.29 8.05 23.47
CA ALA A 71 29.01 6.83 23.04
C ALA A 71 29.27 5.80 24.17
N SER A 72 28.62 4.64 24.09
CA SER A 72 29.06 3.35 24.66
C SER A 72 28.45 2.20 23.85
N SER A 73 29.19 1.10 23.72
CA SER A 73 28.99 0.06 22.69
C SER A 73 28.69 -1.33 23.26
N ASN A 74 28.54 -2.30 22.33
CA ASN A 74 28.57 -3.76 22.48
C ASN A 74 27.22 -4.47 22.74
N SER A 75 26.91 -5.64 22.16
CA SER A 75 27.47 -6.37 21.00
C SER A 75 26.56 -7.56 20.63
N ASN A 76 26.52 -7.92 19.34
CA ASN A 76 26.16 -9.25 18.79
C ASN A 76 24.69 -9.74 18.94
N SER A 77 24.08 -10.44 17.96
CA SER A 77 24.51 -10.77 16.58
C SER A 77 23.38 -11.39 15.73
N ASN A 78 23.44 -11.12 14.42
CA ASN A 78 22.91 -11.93 13.29
C ASN A 78 21.38 -12.01 13.07
N LEU A 79 20.86 -11.36 12.01
CA LEU A 79 20.66 -11.86 10.61
C LEU A 79 19.27 -12.53 10.45
N ASN A 80 18.47 -12.36 9.40
CA ASN A 80 18.41 -11.41 8.27
C ASN A 80 16.94 -11.46 7.73
N SER A 81 16.37 -10.54 6.95
CA SER A 81 16.88 -9.39 6.19
C SER A 81 15.81 -8.28 6.14
N THR A 82 16.12 -7.11 5.58
CA THR A 82 15.14 -6.07 5.21
C THR A 82 15.48 -5.45 3.86
N SER A 83 14.47 -5.29 3.00
CA SER A 83 14.58 -4.51 1.76
C SER A 83 14.02 -3.11 2.01
N GLN A 84 14.89 -2.11 2.09
CA GLN A 84 14.50 -0.71 1.98
C GLN A 84 15.41 0.05 1.00
N THR A 85 14.74 0.72 0.07
CA THR A 85 15.11 1.96 -0.62
C THR A 85 16.41 2.64 -0.18
N GLU A 86 17.40 2.67 -1.09
CA GLU A 86 18.39 3.73 -1.12
C GLU A 86 18.10 4.68 -2.30
N THR A 87 17.96 5.96 -1.97
CA THR A 87 18.09 7.08 -2.91
C THR A 87 19.52 7.60 -2.78
N THR A 88 20.41 7.24 -3.70
CA THR A 88 21.78 7.76 -3.74
C THR A 88 22.06 8.45 -5.07
N SER A 89 21.96 9.78 -5.07
CA SER A 89 22.58 10.61 -6.08
C SER A 89 24.10 10.59 -5.88
N ALA A 90 24.80 9.72 -6.61
CA ALA A 90 26.25 9.69 -6.65
C ALA A 90 26.76 10.38 -7.92
N SER A 91 27.53 11.45 -7.76
CA SER A 91 28.22 12.12 -8.87
C SER A 91 29.23 11.16 -9.52
N PRO A 92 29.34 11.09 -10.87
CA PRO A 92 30.18 10.10 -11.53
C PRO A 92 31.66 10.40 -11.29
N THR A 93 32.36 9.48 -10.63
CA THR A 93 33.83 9.48 -10.62
C THR A 93 34.30 8.90 -11.95
N ILE A 94 35.06 9.68 -12.71
CA ILE A 94 35.60 9.26 -14.02
C ILE A 94 36.51 8.04 -13.81
N ARG A 95 36.03 6.86 -14.17
CA ARG A 95 36.83 5.63 -14.19
C ARG A 95 37.35 5.39 -15.60
N ALA A 96 38.47 6.03 -15.93
CA ALA A 96 39.26 5.64 -17.10
C ALA A 96 39.70 4.17 -16.92
N SER A 97 39.08 3.28 -17.70
CA SER A 97 39.36 1.85 -17.71
C SER A 97 39.58 1.44 -19.15
N THR A 98 40.85 1.26 -19.52
CA THR A 98 41.26 0.72 -20.81
C THR A 98 40.92 -0.76 -20.91
N THR A 99 39.64 -1.07 -21.15
CA THR A 99 39.25 -2.35 -21.74
C THR A 99 39.58 -2.33 -23.22
N GLU A 100 40.29 -3.36 -23.70
CA GLU A 100 40.51 -3.56 -25.13
C GLU A 100 39.18 -3.49 -25.88
N ALA A 101 39.12 -2.67 -26.93
CA ALA A 101 37.90 -2.48 -27.69
C ALA A 101 37.51 -3.81 -28.35
N SER A 102 36.37 -4.38 -27.93
CA SER A 102 35.74 -5.48 -28.67
C SER A 102 35.59 -5.05 -30.13
N PRO A 103 36.02 -5.86 -31.12
CA PRO A 103 36.14 -5.43 -32.51
C PRO A 103 34.81 -5.00 -33.15
N ASN A 104 33.68 -5.36 -32.54
CA ASN A 104 32.33 -5.02 -33.01
C ASN A 104 31.66 -3.94 -32.13
N THR A 105 32.42 -3.24 -31.28
CA THR A 105 31.92 -2.18 -30.38
C THR A 105 32.59 -0.85 -30.71
N ALA A 106 31.77 0.18 -30.99
CA ALA A 106 32.23 1.55 -31.16
C ALA A 106 31.85 2.38 -29.91
N THR A 107 32.82 3.09 -29.34
CA THR A 107 32.55 4.15 -28.35
C THR A 107 32.54 5.49 -29.09
N VAL A 108 31.51 6.31 -28.86
CA VAL A 108 31.30 7.57 -29.60
C VAL A 108 31.20 8.76 -28.66
N THR A 109 31.88 9.86 -29.01
CA THR A 109 31.91 11.13 -28.28
C THR A 109 31.46 12.32 -29.13
N THR A 110 31.26 12.11 -30.42
CA THR A 110 30.87 13.14 -31.39
C THR A 110 29.82 12.62 -32.38
N GLU A 111 29.10 13.55 -33.01
CA GLU A 111 28.17 13.24 -34.09
C GLU A 111 28.83 12.43 -35.22
N SER A 112 30.05 12.82 -35.64
CA SER A 112 30.74 12.16 -36.74
C SER A 112 31.04 10.69 -36.42
N GLU A 113 31.50 10.40 -35.20
CA GLU A 113 31.76 9.04 -34.73
C GLU A 113 30.47 8.22 -34.66
N PHE A 114 29.36 8.82 -34.21
CA PHE A 114 28.04 8.19 -34.20
C PHE A 114 27.60 7.79 -35.62
N TRP A 115 27.62 8.73 -36.58
CA TRP A 115 27.22 8.40 -37.96
C TRP A 115 28.16 7.39 -38.62
N SER A 116 29.48 7.46 -38.38
CA SER A 116 30.43 6.44 -38.85
C SER A 116 30.15 5.05 -38.27
N ALA A 117 29.79 4.96 -36.98
CA ALA A 117 29.43 3.70 -36.32
C ALA A 117 28.10 3.13 -36.83
N ILE A 118 27.11 3.97 -37.14
CA ILE A 118 25.86 3.55 -37.80
C ILE A 118 26.16 2.99 -39.20
N ALA A 119 26.99 3.66 -40.01
CA ALA A 119 27.34 3.24 -41.35
C ALA A 119 28.17 1.93 -41.38
N ASN A 120 29.07 1.71 -40.41
CA ASN A 120 29.90 0.51 -40.36
C ASN A 120 29.10 -0.73 -39.92
N GLN A 121 28.77 -1.60 -40.87
CA GLN A 121 27.95 -2.80 -40.63
C GLN A 121 28.63 -3.91 -39.81
N SER A 122 29.91 -3.79 -39.44
CA SER A 122 30.57 -4.72 -38.49
C SER A 122 30.29 -4.38 -37.01
N ILE A 123 29.85 -3.16 -36.70
CA ILE A 123 29.65 -2.68 -35.34
C ILE A 123 28.28 -3.11 -34.81
N THR A 124 28.23 -4.14 -33.97
CA THR A 124 26.98 -4.62 -33.34
C THR A 124 26.60 -3.84 -32.08
N THR A 125 27.49 -3.00 -31.55
CA THR A 125 27.24 -2.21 -30.33
C THR A 125 27.83 -0.81 -30.44
N ILE A 126 27.04 0.20 -30.15
CA ILE A 126 27.45 1.61 -30.04
C ILE A 126 27.26 2.03 -28.58
N LEU A 127 28.32 2.53 -27.96
CA LEU A 127 28.33 3.07 -26.60
C LEU A 127 28.52 4.58 -26.68
N LEU A 128 27.58 5.37 -26.16
CA LEU A 128 27.79 6.81 -26.00
C LEU A 128 28.71 7.03 -24.79
N ALA A 129 29.72 7.90 -24.95
CA ALA A 129 30.59 8.38 -23.88
C ALA A 129 30.42 9.89 -23.62
N SER A 130 29.47 10.52 -24.31
CA SER A 130 28.99 11.88 -24.09
C SER A 130 27.58 12.01 -24.69
N ASP A 131 26.91 13.12 -24.40
CA ASP A 131 25.67 13.47 -25.09
C ASP A 131 25.96 13.77 -26.57
N ILE A 132 25.11 13.28 -27.46
CA ILE A 132 25.20 13.43 -28.90
C ILE A 132 23.98 14.20 -29.40
N VAL A 133 24.22 15.23 -30.21
CA VAL A 133 23.20 15.91 -31.01
C VAL A 133 23.53 15.62 -32.47
N ALA A 134 22.71 14.80 -33.12
CA ALA A 134 22.95 14.32 -34.48
C ALA A 134 22.01 15.00 -35.47
N ASN A 135 22.58 15.72 -36.43
CA ASN A 135 21.86 16.32 -37.54
C ASN A 135 21.69 15.27 -38.67
N PRO A 136 20.46 14.87 -39.06
CA PRO A 136 20.25 13.84 -40.08
C PRO A 136 20.77 14.20 -41.49
N LEU A 137 21.21 15.44 -41.74
CA LEU A 137 21.87 15.83 -42.98
C LEU A 137 23.34 15.36 -43.04
N ASN A 138 23.98 15.15 -41.89
CA ASN A 138 25.39 14.72 -41.77
C ASN A 138 25.57 13.19 -41.85
N ARG A 139 24.51 12.44 -42.15
CA ARG A 139 24.54 10.98 -42.26
C ARG A 139 25.51 10.52 -43.36
N VAL A 140 26.63 9.94 -42.95
CA VAL A 140 27.47 9.13 -43.85
C VAL A 140 26.80 7.79 -44.16
N SER A 141 27.10 7.21 -45.33
CA SER A 141 26.61 5.89 -45.71
C SER A 141 27.61 5.11 -46.54
N SER A 142 27.54 3.78 -46.43
CA SER A 142 28.13 2.84 -47.37
C SER A 142 27.15 2.41 -48.47
N GLU A 143 25.85 2.66 -48.28
CA GLU A 143 24.75 2.32 -49.20
C GLU A 143 23.69 3.43 -49.24
N SER A 144 22.85 3.46 -50.27
CA SER A 144 21.80 4.46 -50.42
C SER A 144 20.41 3.87 -50.13
N PRO A 145 19.55 4.49 -49.30
CA PRO A 145 19.76 5.75 -48.57
C PRO A 145 20.62 5.60 -47.28
N ALA A 146 21.05 6.75 -46.74
CA ALA A 146 21.80 6.84 -45.49
C ALA A 146 20.90 6.66 -44.24
N GLY A 147 21.41 6.01 -43.20
CA GLY A 147 20.65 5.68 -41.97
C GLY A 147 20.03 4.27 -41.94
N SER A 148 20.28 3.46 -42.97
CA SER A 148 19.89 2.04 -43.06
C SER A 148 20.68 1.18 -42.06
N ILE A 149 19.98 0.49 -41.14
CA ILE A 149 20.56 -0.52 -40.26
C ILE A 149 20.26 -1.91 -40.83
N GLN A 150 21.31 -2.68 -41.16
CA GLN A 150 21.22 -3.98 -41.84
C GLN A 150 21.70 -5.16 -40.98
N ARG A 151 21.59 -5.01 -39.65
CA ARG A 151 22.21 -5.91 -38.67
C ARG A 151 21.51 -5.80 -37.33
N ASN A 152 21.76 -6.77 -36.46
CA ASN A 152 21.43 -6.64 -35.04
C ASN A 152 22.33 -5.56 -34.42
N LEU A 153 21.73 -4.59 -33.74
CA LEU A 153 22.42 -3.41 -33.23
C LEU A 153 21.93 -3.04 -31.84
N ILE A 154 22.87 -2.80 -30.92
CA ILE A 154 22.60 -2.18 -29.62
C ILE A 154 23.17 -0.77 -29.62
N ILE A 155 22.35 0.22 -29.32
CA ILE A 155 22.76 1.59 -28.98
C ILE A 155 22.54 1.74 -27.48
N ASP A 156 23.64 1.75 -26.72
CA ASP A 156 23.65 1.99 -25.28
C ASP A 156 24.08 3.43 -25.01
N GLY A 157 23.20 4.20 -24.37
CA GLY A 157 23.53 5.58 -24.01
C GLY A 157 24.49 5.68 -22.83
N GLN A 158 24.64 4.64 -22.00
CA GLN A 158 25.40 4.74 -20.75
C GLN A 158 24.94 5.91 -19.85
N ASN A 159 23.64 6.25 -19.93
CA ASN A 159 22.94 7.40 -19.34
C ASN A 159 23.16 8.77 -20.04
N HIS A 160 23.76 8.79 -21.23
CA HIS A 160 23.83 9.97 -22.10
C HIS A 160 22.61 10.14 -22.99
N ASN A 161 22.47 11.36 -23.51
CA ASN A 161 21.41 11.76 -24.41
C ASN A 161 21.79 11.61 -25.90
N LEU A 162 20.86 11.13 -26.73
CA LEU A 162 20.93 11.13 -28.19
C LEU A 162 19.76 11.94 -28.78
N SER A 163 20.01 13.20 -29.12
CA SER A 163 19.00 14.08 -29.74
C SER A 163 19.20 14.21 -31.25
N TYR A 164 18.13 14.53 -31.97
CA TYR A 164 18.21 14.91 -33.38
C TYR A 164 18.08 16.43 -33.56
N ASP A 165 19.03 17.04 -34.27
CA ASP A 165 18.88 18.41 -34.77
C ASP A 165 18.22 18.36 -36.15
N THR A 166 16.89 18.52 -36.17
CA THR A 166 16.10 18.46 -37.40
C THR A 166 14.87 19.35 -37.34
N THR A 167 14.49 19.89 -38.50
CA THR A 167 13.18 20.50 -38.77
C THR A 167 12.39 19.72 -39.83
N ALA A 168 12.99 18.67 -40.40
CA ALA A 168 12.41 17.80 -41.42
C ALA A 168 11.68 16.62 -40.77
N TYR A 169 10.49 16.88 -40.23
CA TYR A 169 9.73 15.91 -39.43
C TYR A 169 9.21 14.69 -40.22
N THR A 170 9.20 14.76 -41.55
CA THR A 170 8.66 13.73 -42.47
C THR A 170 9.75 12.91 -43.18
N SER A 171 10.98 12.89 -42.66
CA SER A 171 12.11 12.16 -43.25
C SER A 171 12.66 11.13 -42.28
N GLN A 172 12.57 9.83 -42.61
CA GLN A 172 13.08 8.74 -41.75
C GLN A 172 14.56 8.95 -41.40
N ILE A 173 14.94 8.82 -40.13
CA ILE A 173 16.30 9.14 -39.63
C ILE A 173 17.15 7.86 -39.54
N LEU A 174 16.74 6.92 -38.70
CA LEU A 174 17.25 5.54 -38.65
C LEU A 174 16.12 4.60 -39.06
N TYR A 175 16.42 3.56 -39.83
CA TYR A 175 15.40 2.61 -40.27
C TYR A 175 15.94 1.21 -40.52
N ALA A 176 15.05 0.21 -40.46
CA ALA A 176 15.38 -1.18 -40.79
C ALA A 176 15.64 -1.31 -42.30
N GLY A 177 16.88 -1.63 -42.66
CA GLY A 177 17.29 -1.86 -44.06
C GLY A 177 16.90 -3.25 -44.56
N ILE A 178 16.94 -4.25 -43.69
CA ILE A 178 16.60 -5.65 -44.00
C ILE A 178 15.57 -6.21 -43.00
N SER A 179 14.97 -7.34 -43.38
CA SER A 179 14.09 -8.14 -42.50
C SER A 179 14.91 -9.04 -41.56
N GLY A 180 14.35 -9.43 -40.42
CA GLY A 180 14.98 -10.42 -39.52
C GLY A 180 16.04 -9.89 -38.57
N ILE A 181 15.96 -8.61 -38.17
CA ILE A 181 16.94 -7.95 -37.28
C ILE A 181 16.33 -7.47 -35.96
N ASP A 182 17.16 -7.47 -34.91
CA ASP A 182 16.84 -6.95 -33.60
C ASP A 182 17.65 -5.67 -33.33
N VAL A 183 16.96 -4.55 -33.10
CA VAL A 183 17.57 -3.26 -32.76
C VAL A 183 17.20 -2.88 -31.33
N THR A 184 18.18 -2.46 -30.53
CA THR A 184 18.01 -2.14 -29.11
C THR A 184 18.48 -0.72 -28.81
N PHE A 185 17.66 0.05 -28.11
CA PHE A 185 18.02 1.32 -27.51
C PHE A 185 17.94 1.17 -25.99
N GLN A 186 19.06 1.36 -25.28
CA GLN A 186 19.11 1.15 -23.83
C GLN A 186 19.87 2.22 -23.04
N ASN A 187 19.44 2.44 -21.80
CA ASN A 187 20.05 3.35 -20.82
C ASN A 187 20.32 4.76 -21.39
N LEU A 188 19.34 5.35 -22.07
CA LEU A 188 19.54 6.58 -22.83
C LEU A 188 18.30 7.47 -22.87
N SER A 189 18.52 8.78 -23.03
CA SER A 189 17.45 9.71 -23.36
C SER A 189 17.49 10.12 -24.83
N MET A 190 16.32 10.37 -25.43
CA MET A 190 16.19 10.97 -26.75
C MET A 190 15.33 12.23 -26.69
N GLY A 191 15.92 13.35 -27.12
CA GLY A 191 15.27 14.66 -27.06
C GLY A 191 15.22 15.23 -25.65
N SER A 192 15.06 16.55 -25.57
CA SER A 192 14.94 17.30 -24.31
C SER A 192 14.26 18.63 -24.54
N THR A 193 14.01 19.43 -23.50
CA THR A 193 13.51 20.79 -23.66
C THR A 193 14.48 21.70 -24.46
N ALA A 194 15.79 21.41 -24.44
CA ALA A 194 16.80 22.09 -25.25
C ALA A 194 16.83 21.59 -26.71
N TYR A 195 16.49 20.32 -26.93
CA TYR A 195 16.42 19.68 -28.25
C TYR A 195 15.03 19.05 -28.45
N PRO A 196 13.98 19.87 -28.66
CA PRO A 196 12.58 19.43 -28.61
C PRO A 196 12.08 18.78 -29.91
N ASN A 197 12.93 18.68 -30.93
CA ASN A 197 12.56 18.22 -32.26
C ASN A 197 12.91 16.74 -32.43
N ASN A 198 11.98 15.98 -33.00
CA ASN A 198 12.15 14.58 -33.34
C ASN A 198 11.41 14.27 -34.67
N ASN A 199 11.22 13.00 -35.01
CA ASN A 199 10.67 12.58 -36.30
C ASN A 199 9.28 11.95 -36.18
N TYR A 200 8.42 12.19 -37.18
CA TYR A 200 7.12 11.51 -37.27
C TYR A 200 7.28 9.99 -37.39
N TYR A 201 8.31 9.50 -38.11
CA TYR A 201 8.54 8.07 -38.29
C TYR A 201 9.35 7.41 -37.16
N GLY A 202 9.29 7.99 -35.95
CA GLY A 202 9.89 7.43 -34.75
C GLY A 202 11.42 7.57 -34.66
N ILE A 203 11.95 7.10 -33.54
CA ILE A 203 13.39 7.02 -33.28
C ILE A 203 14.10 6.03 -34.21
N PHE A 204 13.34 5.03 -34.69
CA PHE A 204 13.74 3.98 -35.61
C PHE A 204 12.50 3.51 -36.38
N THR A 205 12.53 3.65 -37.70
CA THR A 205 11.41 3.30 -38.60
C THR A 205 11.50 1.84 -39.05
N ILE A 206 10.43 1.05 -38.84
CA ILE A 206 10.37 -0.34 -39.33
C ILE A 206 9.58 -0.44 -40.63
N ASN A 207 10.30 -0.48 -41.76
CA ASN A 207 9.72 -0.72 -43.10
C ASN A 207 9.81 -2.19 -43.57
N GLN A 208 10.36 -3.08 -42.75
CA GLN A 208 10.71 -4.46 -43.08
C GLN A 208 9.89 -5.46 -42.25
N SER A 209 9.98 -6.75 -42.56
CA SER A 209 9.29 -7.82 -41.84
C SER A 209 10.19 -8.46 -40.77
N ASN A 210 9.59 -9.07 -39.74
CA ASN A 210 10.32 -9.77 -38.67
C ASN A 210 11.43 -8.90 -38.03
N VAL A 211 11.09 -7.68 -37.62
CA VAL A 211 12.02 -6.75 -36.96
C VAL A 211 11.54 -6.51 -35.54
N SER A 212 12.42 -6.72 -34.57
CA SER A 212 12.16 -6.38 -33.17
C SER A 212 12.85 -5.08 -32.79
N LEU A 213 12.12 -4.18 -32.15
CA LEU A 213 12.65 -3.00 -31.48
C LEU A 213 12.60 -3.20 -29.97
N ASN A 214 13.76 -3.13 -29.30
CA ASN A 214 13.87 -3.32 -27.86
C ASN A 214 14.23 -1.99 -27.20
N ILE A 215 13.41 -1.55 -26.25
CA ILE A 215 13.55 -0.27 -25.54
C ILE A 215 13.74 -0.56 -24.06
N ARG A 216 14.80 -0.04 -23.46
CA ARG A 216 15.18 -0.38 -22.07
C ARG A 216 15.72 0.82 -21.31
N ASN A 217 15.19 1.12 -20.13
CA ASN A 217 15.68 2.23 -19.29
C ASN A 217 15.73 3.55 -20.10
N PHE A 218 14.65 3.86 -20.81
CA PHE A 218 14.63 4.86 -21.89
C PHE A 218 13.78 6.08 -21.53
N SER A 219 14.26 7.28 -21.85
CA SER A 219 13.49 8.53 -21.70
C SER A 219 13.33 9.23 -23.05
N TYR A 220 12.12 9.64 -23.40
CA TYR A 220 11.82 10.36 -24.63
C TYR A 220 11.16 11.70 -24.34
N TYR A 221 11.60 12.75 -25.02
CA TYR A 221 10.91 14.03 -25.06
C TYR A 221 10.84 14.60 -26.48
N ALA A 222 9.67 15.08 -26.90
CA ALA A 222 9.53 15.85 -28.14
C ALA A 222 8.34 16.81 -28.08
N ALA A 223 8.53 18.03 -28.58
CA ALA A 223 7.47 19.01 -28.84
C ALA A 223 7.22 19.24 -30.35
N ASN A 224 8.08 18.74 -31.24
CA ASN A 224 7.82 18.68 -32.68
C ASN A 224 8.23 17.30 -33.21
N GLY A 225 7.39 16.70 -34.05
CA GLY A 225 7.57 15.30 -34.48
C GLY A 225 7.37 14.31 -33.33
N GLY A 226 6.43 14.58 -32.42
CA GLY A 226 6.21 13.82 -31.18
C GLY A 226 5.54 12.45 -31.36
N GLN A 227 6.15 11.55 -32.14
CA GLN A 227 5.75 10.15 -32.31
C GLN A 227 6.99 9.27 -32.08
N PRO A 228 7.10 8.54 -30.95
CA PRO A 228 8.31 7.79 -30.64
C PRO A 228 8.54 6.56 -31.54
N PHE A 229 7.47 5.87 -31.95
CA PHE A 229 7.56 4.58 -32.63
C PHE A 229 6.64 4.47 -33.86
N TYR A 230 7.22 4.04 -34.98
CA TYR A 230 6.51 3.80 -36.23
C TYR A 230 7.02 2.51 -36.91
N ALA A 231 6.08 1.67 -37.34
CA ALA A 231 6.29 0.60 -38.29
C ALA A 231 5.39 0.78 -39.51
N ASN A 232 5.61 0.01 -40.58
CA ASN A 232 4.76 0.05 -41.77
C ASN A 232 3.62 -1.00 -41.77
N GLY A 233 3.37 -1.68 -40.64
CA GLY A 233 2.31 -2.69 -40.53
C GLY A 233 2.70 -4.09 -41.04
N ASN A 234 3.98 -4.32 -41.33
CA ASN A 234 4.47 -5.60 -41.84
C ASN A 234 4.41 -6.71 -40.79
N THR A 235 4.28 -7.95 -41.27
CA THR A 235 4.32 -9.18 -40.47
C THR A 235 5.59 -9.25 -39.62
N GLY A 236 5.44 -9.61 -38.33
CA GLY A 236 6.56 -9.76 -37.41
C GLY A 236 7.19 -8.44 -36.95
N SER A 237 6.51 -7.31 -37.07
CA SER A 237 6.90 -6.06 -36.40
C SER A 237 6.58 -6.13 -34.90
N ILE A 238 7.62 -6.15 -34.07
CA ILE A 238 7.52 -6.30 -32.61
C ILE A 238 8.23 -5.13 -31.91
N ILE A 239 7.62 -4.59 -30.85
CA ILE A 239 8.31 -3.69 -29.91
C ILE A 239 8.24 -4.26 -28.49
N ASN A 240 9.35 -4.20 -27.77
CA ASN A 240 9.51 -4.69 -26.40
C ASN A 240 10.01 -3.58 -25.47
N PHE A 241 9.34 -3.35 -24.34
CA PHE A 241 9.71 -2.39 -23.31
C PHE A 241 10.21 -3.11 -22.06
N TYR A 242 11.42 -2.80 -21.62
CA TYR A 242 12.10 -3.37 -20.45
C TYR A 242 12.44 -2.28 -19.44
N GLY A 243 12.48 -2.62 -18.15
CA GLY A 243 12.90 -1.67 -17.09
C GLY A 243 11.97 -0.46 -16.98
N ALA A 244 12.53 0.69 -16.59
CA ALA A 244 11.76 1.93 -16.40
C ALA A 244 11.82 2.81 -17.65
N ASN A 245 10.67 3.16 -18.24
CA ASN A 245 10.62 3.99 -19.45
C ASN A 245 9.67 5.17 -19.29
N THR A 246 10.04 6.34 -19.82
CA THR A 246 9.22 7.56 -19.78
C THR A 246 9.14 8.19 -21.16
N PHE A 247 7.93 8.49 -21.63
CA PHE A 247 7.70 9.13 -22.92
C PHE A 247 6.87 10.39 -22.75
N ASN A 248 7.36 11.51 -23.27
CA ASN A 248 6.70 12.81 -23.19
C ASN A 248 6.63 13.46 -24.58
N SER A 249 5.55 13.17 -25.31
CA SER A 249 5.20 13.87 -26.55
C SER A 249 4.26 15.02 -26.19
N ASN A 250 4.74 16.27 -26.22
CA ASN A 250 3.98 17.45 -25.78
C ASN A 250 4.24 18.63 -26.71
N GLY A 251 3.39 18.82 -27.72
CA GLY A 251 3.67 19.78 -28.78
C GLY A 251 2.51 20.10 -29.72
N SER A 252 2.50 21.30 -30.29
CA SER A 252 1.38 21.87 -31.07
C SER A 252 1.47 21.72 -32.58
N ASN A 253 2.64 21.41 -33.14
CA ASN A 253 2.89 21.61 -34.59
C ASN A 253 2.93 20.32 -35.41
N SER A 254 3.44 19.22 -34.83
CA SER A 254 3.56 17.92 -35.49
C SER A 254 3.78 16.82 -34.45
N GLY A 255 3.07 15.70 -34.58
CA GLY A 255 3.18 14.54 -33.72
C GLY A 255 2.16 13.48 -34.13
N GLY A 256 2.08 12.41 -33.35
CA GLY A 256 1.21 11.28 -33.66
C GLY A 256 0.99 10.37 -32.46
N GLU A 257 0.75 9.10 -32.76
CA GLU A 257 0.62 7.99 -31.83
C GLU A 257 1.82 7.87 -30.86
N PHE A 258 1.63 7.12 -29.78
CA PHE A 258 2.76 6.57 -29.03
C PHE A 258 3.42 5.42 -29.84
N VAL A 259 2.60 4.53 -30.41
CA VAL A 259 3.02 3.40 -31.25
C VAL A 259 2.10 3.28 -32.46
N GLU A 260 2.65 3.49 -33.67
CA GLU A 260 1.93 3.30 -34.93
C GLU A 260 2.34 1.98 -35.64
N ARG A 261 1.34 1.18 -36.01
CA ARG A 261 1.37 -0.01 -36.89
C ARG A 261 2.31 -1.15 -36.49
N PHE A 262 2.69 -1.25 -35.22
CA PHE A 262 3.26 -2.50 -34.70
C PHE A 262 2.15 -3.54 -34.55
N LEU A 263 2.41 -4.79 -34.94
CA LEU A 263 1.44 -5.87 -34.76
C LEU A 263 1.48 -6.45 -33.33
N THR A 264 2.67 -6.44 -32.71
CA THR A 264 2.88 -6.91 -31.33
C THR A 264 3.64 -5.86 -30.51
N VAL A 265 3.10 -5.52 -29.34
CA VAL A 265 3.66 -4.55 -28.40
C VAL A 265 3.75 -5.22 -27.03
N ASN A 266 4.95 -5.37 -26.47
CA ASN A 266 5.19 -6.10 -25.22
C ASN A 266 5.78 -5.19 -24.14
N PHE A 267 5.10 -5.03 -23.01
CA PHE A 267 5.66 -4.53 -21.76
C PHE A 267 6.13 -5.72 -20.95
N LYS A 268 7.46 -5.86 -20.84
CA LYS A 268 8.11 -7.06 -20.33
C LYS A 268 8.01 -7.15 -18.81
N SER A 269 8.20 -8.35 -18.25
CA SER A 269 8.00 -8.64 -16.83
C SER A 269 8.72 -7.61 -15.93
N GLY A 270 7.97 -7.03 -14.98
CA GLY A 270 8.45 -5.98 -14.07
C GLY A 270 8.81 -4.63 -14.71
N SER A 271 8.52 -4.40 -15.99
CA SER A 271 8.70 -3.08 -16.63
C SER A 271 7.74 -2.03 -16.05
N ASN A 272 8.15 -0.76 -16.06
CA ASN A 272 7.33 0.36 -15.63
C ASN A 272 7.43 1.46 -16.70
N THR A 273 6.37 1.62 -17.49
CA THR A 273 6.34 2.60 -18.58
C THR A 273 5.29 3.68 -18.32
N SER A 274 5.72 4.94 -18.38
CA SER A 274 4.84 6.12 -18.31
C SER A 274 4.83 6.85 -19.65
N VAL A 275 3.63 7.16 -20.16
CA VAL A 275 3.42 7.84 -21.44
C VAL A 275 2.55 9.07 -21.22
N TYR A 276 3.09 10.25 -21.53
CA TYR A 276 2.35 11.48 -21.73
C TYR A 276 2.33 11.80 -23.23
N ASN A 277 1.13 11.98 -23.80
CA ASN A 277 0.97 12.30 -25.21
C ASN A 277 -0.13 13.36 -25.39
N ASP A 278 0.29 14.60 -25.60
CA ASP A 278 -0.54 15.75 -25.99
C ASP A 278 0.01 16.35 -27.28
N THR A 279 -0.39 15.76 -28.41
CA THR A 279 0.02 16.19 -29.75
C THR A 279 -1.17 16.19 -30.72
N PRO A 280 -1.18 17.06 -31.75
CA PRO A 280 -2.20 17.06 -32.79
C PRO A 280 -2.09 15.82 -33.71
N SER A 281 -2.90 15.81 -34.76
CA SER A 281 -2.69 15.03 -35.99
C SER A 281 -2.87 13.50 -35.94
N SER A 282 -3.23 12.90 -34.81
CA SER A 282 -3.57 11.47 -34.78
C SER A 282 -4.77 11.12 -33.89
N THR A 283 -5.31 9.91 -34.08
CA THR A 283 -6.61 9.53 -33.50
C THR A 283 -6.52 8.68 -32.23
N ALA A 284 -5.42 7.95 -32.06
CA ALA A 284 -5.23 7.01 -30.95
C ALA A 284 -3.82 7.10 -30.34
N ILE A 285 -3.62 6.40 -29.22
CA ILE A 285 -2.28 6.16 -28.64
C ILE A 285 -1.60 4.96 -29.31
N PHE A 286 -2.34 3.88 -29.50
CA PHE A 286 -1.94 2.71 -30.27
C PHE A 286 -2.72 2.67 -31.58
N TYR A 287 -2.04 2.65 -32.73
CA TYR A 287 -2.70 2.52 -34.02
C TYR A 287 -2.30 1.22 -34.71
N SER A 288 -3.27 0.47 -35.23
CA SER A 288 -3.03 -0.56 -36.23
C SER A 288 -4.09 -0.48 -37.31
N SER A 289 -3.68 -0.66 -38.57
CA SER A 289 -4.61 -0.80 -39.71
C SER A 289 -5.31 -2.17 -39.74
N GLY A 290 -4.97 -3.09 -38.83
CA GLY A 290 -5.54 -4.43 -38.72
C GLY A 290 -5.74 -4.83 -37.26
N SER A 291 -5.19 -5.99 -36.89
CA SER A 291 -5.19 -6.47 -35.49
C SER A 291 -3.87 -6.16 -34.81
N MET A 292 -3.91 -5.66 -33.57
CA MET A 292 -2.76 -5.49 -32.68
C MET A 292 -2.90 -6.37 -31.44
N VAL A 293 -1.77 -6.92 -30.96
CA VAL A 293 -1.67 -7.56 -29.64
C VAL A 293 -0.78 -6.71 -28.73
N LEU A 294 -1.33 -6.29 -27.59
CA LEU A 294 -0.65 -5.56 -26.52
C LEU A 294 -0.47 -6.51 -25.32
N ASN A 295 0.75 -6.90 -24.98
CA ASN A 295 1.02 -7.77 -23.84
C ASN A 295 1.65 -6.98 -22.70
N LEU A 296 1.05 -7.05 -21.50
CA LEU A 296 1.66 -6.63 -20.25
C LEU A 296 2.02 -7.91 -19.49
N GLU A 297 3.30 -8.24 -19.43
CA GLU A 297 3.81 -9.41 -18.70
C GLU A 297 3.69 -9.23 -17.18
N SER A 298 3.92 -10.31 -16.42
CA SER A 298 3.70 -10.28 -14.96
C SER A 298 4.40 -9.09 -14.28
N ASN A 299 3.69 -8.42 -13.38
CA ASN A 299 4.15 -7.20 -12.68
C ASN A 299 4.47 -5.98 -13.57
N ALA A 300 4.25 -6.04 -14.89
CA ALA A 300 4.46 -4.89 -15.76
C ALA A 300 3.41 -3.79 -15.49
N LYS A 301 3.82 -2.53 -15.54
CA LYS A 301 2.96 -1.37 -15.29
C LYS A 301 3.02 -0.41 -16.47
N LEU A 302 1.86 -0.07 -17.02
CA LEU A 302 1.70 0.93 -18.07
C LEU A 302 0.76 2.04 -17.58
N ASN A 303 1.27 3.26 -17.53
CA ASN A 303 0.49 4.46 -17.27
C ASN A 303 0.48 5.34 -18.52
N ILE A 304 -0.70 5.65 -19.06
CA ILE A 304 -0.87 6.52 -20.22
C ILE A 304 -1.76 7.69 -19.84
N LYS A 305 -1.29 8.90 -20.12
CA LYS A 305 -2.08 10.15 -20.07
C LYS A 305 -2.08 10.76 -21.47
N SER A 306 -3.26 10.85 -22.07
CA SER A 306 -3.46 11.08 -23.50
C SER A 306 -4.52 12.13 -23.77
N SER A 307 -4.27 13.06 -24.70
CA SER A 307 -5.32 13.88 -25.28
C SER A 307 -5.93 13.30 -26.57
N LYS A 308 -5.44 12.16 -27.06
CA LYS A 308 -5.98 11.47 -28.26
C LYS A 308 -7.41 10.98 -28.01
N ASN A 309 -8.21 10.92 -29.08
CA ASN A 309 -9.61 10.49 -29.01
C ASN A 309 -9.77 9.02 -28.61
N ALA A 310 -8.77 8.16 -28.83
CA ALA A 310 -8.86 6.74 -28.49
C ALA A 310 -7.61 6.21 -27.77
N PHE A 311 -7.78 5.17 -26.96
CA PHE A 311 -6.67 4.34 -26.51
C PHE A 311 -6.09 3.55 -27.70
N SER A 312 -6.95 2.88 -28.50
CA SER A 312 -6.55 2.14 -29.69
C SER A 312 -7.34 2.49 -30.95
N TYR A 313 -6.70 2.37 -32.12
CA TYR A 313 -7.35 2.33 -33.44
C TYR A 313 -7.14 0.93 -34.05
N GLY A 314 -8.22 0.36 -34.59
CA GLY A 314 -8.20 -1.02 -35.12
C GLY A 314 -8.50 -2.08 -34.05
N THR A 315 -8.53 -3.34 -34.45
CA THR A 315 -8.87 -4.46 -33.56
C THR A 315 -7.74 -4.69 -32.58
N THR A 316 -8.00 -4.58 -31.27
CA THR A 316 -6.92 -4.66 -30.27
C THR A 316 -7.21 -5.74 -29.23
N THR A 317 -6.26 -6.64 -29.03
CA THR A 317 -6.25 -7.59 -27.91
C THR A 317 -5.19 -7.16 -26.91
N VAL A 318 -5.60 -6.86 -25.68
CA VAL A 318 -4.70 -6.53 -24.57
C VAL A 318 -4.66 -7.71 -23.60
N ASN A 319 -3.48 -8.28 -23.38
CA ASN A 319 -3.27 -9.36 -22.42
C ASN A 319 -2.53 -8.80 -21.20
N LEU A 320 -3.19 -8.77 -20.05
CA LEU A 320 -2.61 -8.40 -18.75
C LEU A 320 -2.30 -9.69 -18.00
N GLN A 321 -1.03 -10.03 -17.81
CA GLN A 321 -0.61 -11.16 -16.99
C GLN A 321 -0.69 -10.81 -15.49
N ASP A 322 -0.39 -11.79 -14.63
CA ASP A 322 -0.59 -11.68 -13.19
C ASP A 322 0.12 -10.46 -12.57
N ASN A 323 -0.57 -9.75 -11.69
CA ASN A 323 -0.12 -8.51 -11.03
C ASN A 323 0.25 -7.34 -11.96
N SER A 324 -0.06 -7.41 -13.27
CA SER A 324 0.16 -6.29 -14.19
C SER A 324 -0.91 -5.21 -14.06
N TYR A 325 -0.56 -3.98 -14.45
CA TYR A 325 -1.41 -2.79 -14.30
C TYR A 325 -1.47 -1.98 -15.60
N LEU A 326 -2.68 -1.59 -16.01
CA LEU A 326 -2.93 -0.66 -17.11
C LEU A 326 -3.76 0.53 -16.62
N GLY A 327 -3.15 1.72 -16.60
CA GLY A 327 -3.83 3.00 -16.42
C GLY A 327 -3.92 3.76 -17.74
N TYR A 328 -5.11 4.22 -18.12
CA TYR A 328 -5.34 5.12 -19.25
C TYR A 328 -6.20 6.31 -18.83
N GLU A 329 -5.61 7.50 -18.80
CA GLU A 329 -6.29 8.78 -18.61
C GLU A 329 -6.47 9.50 -19.96
N ALA A 330 -7.72 9.64 -20.39
CA ALA A 330 -8.10 10.53 -21.48
C ALA A 330 -8.41 11.94 -20.92
N PHE A 331 -7.61 12.94 -21.30
CA PHE A 331 -7.73 14.31 -20.78
C PHE A 331 -7.87 15.35 -21.88
N TYR A 332 -8.45 16.50 -21.53
CA TYR A 332 -8.53 17.66 -22.41
C TYR A 332 -7.16 18.35 -22.43
N GLY A 333 -6.40 18.12 -23.50
CA GLY A 333 -5.04 18.60 -23.65
C GLY A 333 -4.93 20.09 -23.94
N THR A 334 -3.70 20.58 -23.83
CA THR A 334 -3.31 21.94 -24.21
C THR A 334 -3.08 22.07 -25.71
N ASN A 335 -2.46 21.06 -26.34
CA ASN A 335 -2.15 21.06 -27.77
C ASN A 335 -3.27 20.42 -28.59
N TYR A 336 -3.88 19.35 -28.08
CA TYR A 336 -5.02 18.70 -28.72
C TYR A 336 -6.14 18.46 -27.70
N LYS A 337 -7.38 18.67 -28.15
CA LYS A 337 -8.55 18.81 -27.27
C LYS A 337 -9.50 17.63 -27.47
N VAL A 338 -9.38 16.61 -26.63
CA VAL A 338 -10.28 15.45 -26.66
C VAL A 338 -11.73 15.88 -26.43
N THR A 339 -12.63 15.52 -27.33
CA THR A 339 -14.08 15.79 -27.20
C THR A 339 -14.95 14.54 -27.24
N SER A 340 -14.38 13.41 -27.67
CA SER A 340 -15.03 12.10 -27.70
C SER A 340 -14.03 11.00 -27.32
N PRO A 341 -13.57 10.96 -26.05
CA PRO A 341 -12.64 9.95 -25.59
C PRO A 341 -13.28 8.57 -25.66
N GLN A 342 -12.58 7.58 -26.19
CA GLN A 342 -13.04 6.20 -26.32
C GLN A 342 -11.93 5.18 -26.06
N ILE A 343 -12.29 3.93 -25.80
CA ILE A 343 -11.32 2.84 -25.69
C ILE A 343 -10.81 2.45 -27.08
N THR A 344 -11.71 2.20 -28.03
CA THR A 344 -11.34 1.77 -29.38
C THR A 344 -12.09 2.58 -30.44
N ASN A 345 -11.37 3.00 -31.48
CA ASN A 345 -11.92 3.65 -32.65
C ASN A 345 -12.01 2.66 -33.82
N SER A 346 -13.15 2.64 -34.49
CA SER A 346 -13.42 1.89 -35.73
C SER A 346 -13.34 0.36 -35.65
N SER A 347 -13.18 -0.24 -34.47
CA SER A 347 -13.25 -1.71 -34.27
C SER A 347 -13.63 -2.10 -32.82
N THR A 348 -13.18 -3.27 -32.36
CA THR A 348 -13.34 -3.82 -31.00
C THR A 348 -12.03 -3.80 -30.20
N ALA A 349 -12.16 -3.80 -28.87
CA ALA A 349 -11.05 -4.04 -27.95
C ALA A 349 -11.40 -5.17 -26.99
N THR A 350 -10.49 -6.12 -26.82
CA THR A 350 -10.62 -7.24 -25.87
C THR A 350 -9.48 -7.18 -24.88
N PHE A 351 -9.77 -7.07 -23.59
CA PHE A 351 -8.79 -7.12 -22.51
C PHE A 351 -8.90 -8.48 -21.81
N ASN A 352 -7.80 -9.21 -21.70
CA ASN A 352 -7.72 -10.50 -21.01
C ASN A 352 -6.85 -10.28 -19.76
N GLY A 353 -7.46 -10.21 -18.58
CA GLY A 353 -6.75 -9.96 -17.32
C GLY A 353 -6.56 -11.21 -16.49
N GLY A 354 -5.31 -11.51 -16.13
CA GLY A 354 -4.88 -12.56 -15.22
C GLY A 354 -5.02 -12.19 -13.75
N LEU A 355 -4.48 -13.06 -12.88
CA LEU A 355 -4.68 -13.00 -11.44
C LEU A 355 -4.14 -11.70 -10.87
N ASN A 356 -4.94 -11.02 -10.05
CA ASN A 356 -4.57 -9.78 -9.36
C ASN A 356 -4.17 -8.61 -10.31
N SER A 357 -4.42 -8.73 -11.62
CA SER A 357 -4.20 -7.63 -12.58
C SER A 357 -5.25 -6.54 -12.44
N GLU A 358 -4.93 -5.32 -12.87
CA GLU A 358 -5.74 -4.12 -12.62
C GLU A 358 -5.82 -3.21 -13.87
N ILE A 359 -7.03 -2.70 -14.15
CA ILE A 359 -7.30 -1.70 -15.19
C ILE A 359 -7.93 -0.46 -14.54
N ASP A 360 -7.35 0.73 -14.80
CA ASP A 360 -7.96 2.03 -14.54
C ASP A 360 -8.20 2.76 -15.88
N PHE A 361 -9.47 3.04 -16.17
CA PHE A 361 -9.86 3.93 -17.26
C PHE A 361 -10.43 5.24 -16.70
N THR A 362 -9.67 6.30 -16.90
CA THR A 362 -10.00 7.64 -16.42
C THR A 362 -10.35 8.57 -17.58
N SER A 363 -11.36 9.41 -17.38
CA SER A 363 -11.69 10.54 -18.26
C SER A 363 -11.79 11.84 -17.45
N ASN A 364 -11.60 12.99 -18.10
CA ASN A 364 -11.76 14.30 -17.44
C ASN A 364 -12.97 15.06 -17.99
N GLU A 365 -12.88 15.64 -19.19
CA GLU A 365 -13.89 16.61 -19.66
C GLU A 365 -15.15 15.97 -20.26
N TYR A 366 -15.07 14.73 -20.74
CA TYR A 366 -16.19 14.03 -21.39
C TYR A 366 -16.27 12.58 -20.89
N PRO A 367 -17.47 11.98 -20.83
CA PRO A 367 -17.63 10.56 -20.51
C PRO A 367 -16.85 9.67 -21.47
N LEU A 368 -16.26 8.60 -20.97
CA LEU A 368 -15.50 7.65 -21.78
C LEU A 368 -16.44 6.73 -22.57
N ASN A 369 -16.29 6.70 -23.90
CA ASN A 369 -16.97 5.71 -24.72
C ASN A 369 -16.26 4.35 -24.63
N VAL A 370 -16.88 3.41 -23.92
CA VAL A 370 -16.43 2.02 -23.72
C VAL A 370 -17.12 1.03 -24.67
N SER A 371 -17.82 1.52 -25.70
CA SER A 371 -18.49 0.67 -26.70
C SER A 371 -17.49 -0.27 -27.37
N SER A 372 -17.96 -1.45 -27.79
CA SER A 372 -17.12 -2.47 -28.45
C SER A 372 -15.95 -2.97 -27.59
N THR A 373 -15.99 -2.74 -26.28
CA THR A 373 -14.98 -3.22 -25.32
C THR A 373 -15.49 -4.44 -24.56
N THR A 374 -14.70 -5.51 -24.52
CA THR A 374 -14.91 -6.67 -23.65
C THR A 374 -13.72 -6.85 -22.72
N ILE A 375 -13.97 -7.10 -21.44
CA ILE A 375 -12.94 -7.46 -20.45
C ILE A 375 -13.23 -8.88 -19.96
N ASN A 376 -12.30 -9.80 -20.24
CA ASN A 376 -12.29 -11.16 -19.70
C ASN A 376 -11.42 -11.15 -18.42
N SER A 377 -12.08 -11.17 -17.26
CA SER A 377 -11.45 -11.17 -15.95
C SER A 377 -11.24 -12.61 -15.45
N ASN A 378 -10.00 -13.08 -15.49
CA ASN A 378 -9.56 -14.29 -14.80
C ASN A 378 -8.97 -13.89 -13.43
N ALA A 379 -9.85 -13.65 -12.45
CA ALA A 379 -9.48 -13.20 -11.11
C ALA A 379 -8.68 -11.88 -11.08
N MET A 380 -9.05 -10.92 -11.92
CA MET A 380 -8.51 -9.55 -11.85
C MET A 380 -8.80 -8.94 -10.48
N LYS A 381 -7.91 -8.08 -9.99
CA LYS A 381 -8.11 -7.34 -8.73
C LYS A 381 -9.19 -6.28 -8.87
N ALA A 382 -9.11 -5.50 -9.95
CA ALA A 382 -10.07 -4.44 -10.23
C ALA A 382 -10.17 -4.08 -11.71
N VAL A 383 -11.37 -3.65 -12.10
CA VAL A 383 -11.62 -2.82 -13.28
C VAL A 383 -12.30 -1.55 -12.77
N TYR A 384 -11.58 -0.44 -12.83
CA TYR A 384 -12.04 0.87 -12.40
C TYR A 384 -12.29 1.76 -13.61
N VAL A 385 -13.45 2.41 -13.68
CA VAL A 385 -13.78 3.38 -14.74
C VAL A 385 -14.35 4.62 -14.09
N LYS A 386 -13.76 5.79 -14.36
CA LYS A 386 -14.15 7.06 -13.74
C LYS A 386 -14.10 8.27 -14.67
N ASN A 387 -14.84 9.30 -14.27
CA ASN A 387 -14.66 10.67 -14.72
C ASN A 387 -14.22 11.56 -13.54
N ASN A 388 -13.08 12.23 -13.65
CA ASN A 388 -12.51 13.05 -12.56
C ASN A 388 -13.25 14.38 -12.33
N LEU A 389 -14.04 14.87 -13.28
CA LEU A 389 -14.72 16.18 -13.21
C LEU A 389 -16.20 16.07 -12.81
N ASN A 390 -16.55 15.02 -12.06
CA ASN A 390 -17.90 14.72 -11.58
C ASN A 390 -18.98 14.66 -12.70
N LYS A 391 -18.59 14.27 -13.92
CA LYS A 391 -19.53 13.92 -15.01
C LYS A 391 -19.77 12.41 -15.01
N VAL A 392 -20.70 11.92 -15.83
CA VAL A 392 -20.98 10.48 -15.98
C VAL A 392 -19.71 9.75 -16.45
N ALA A 393 -19.42 8.57 -15.87
CA ALA A 393 -18.21 7.80 -16.21
C ALA A 393 -18.15 7.39 -17.69
N THR A 394 -19.25 6.86 -18.23
CA THR A 394 -19.37 6.36 -19.60
C THR A 394 -20.73 6.71 -20.23
N THR A 395 -20.78 6.78 -21.56
CA THR A 395 -22.03 6.95 -22.33
C THR A 395 -22.55 5.66 -22.95
N SER A 396 -21.83 4.55 -22.78
CA SER A 396 -22.05 3.29 -23.47
C SER A 396 -21.76 2.07 -22.58
N ASN A 397 -22.10 0.90 -23.09
CA ASN A 397 -22.03 -0.36 -22.35
C ASN A 397 -20.65 -1.00 -22.44
N LEU A 398 -20.11 -1.41 -21.29
CA LEU A 398 -18.95 -2.28 -21.17
C LEU A 398 -19.41 -3.73 -20.94
N VAL A 399 -18.79 -4.70 -21.61
CA VAL A 399 -19.03 -6.12 -21.32
C VAL A 399 -17.89 -6.65 -20.46
N LEU A 400 -18.20 -7.10 -19.24
CA LEU A 400 -17.25 -7.75 -18.34
C LEU A 400 -17.64 -9.22 -18.18
N LYS A 401 -16.72 -10.13 -18.51
CA LYS A 401 -16.88 -11.58 -18.35
C LYS A 401 -15.95 -12.05 -17.25
N ARG A 402 -16.50 -12.61 -16.18
CA ARG A 402 -15.70 -13.29 -15.15
C ARG A 402 -15.43 -14.71 -15.62
N THR A 403 -14.16 -15.05 -15.87
CA THR A 403 -13.73 -16.32 -16.49
C THR A 403 -12.91 -17.21 -15.56
N ASP A 404 -12.61 -16.74 -14.35
CA ASP A 404 -12.05 -17.60 -13.29
C ASP A 404 -13.10 -18.53 -12.68
N SER A 405 -12.66 -19.42 -11.80
CA SER A 405 -13.47 -20.33 -10.98
C SER A 405 -13.28 -20.13 -9.47
N LEU A 406 -12.76 -18.97 -9.04
CA LEU A 406 -12.45 -18.74 -7.62
C LEU A 406 -13.74 -18.58 -6.78
N PRO A 407 -13.76 -19.04 -5.52
CA PRO A 407 -14.91 -18.88 -4.63
C PRO A 407 -15.14 -17.42 -4.21
N SER A 408 -14.13 -16.55 -4.35
CA SER A 408 -14.18 -15.15 -3.93
C SER A 408 -15.33 -14.40 -4.62
N GLN A 409 -16.03 -13.57 -3.84
CA GLN A 409 -17.16 -12.78 -4.32
C GLN A 409 -16.66 -11.51 -5.00
N TYR A 410 -17.32 -11.11 -6.09
CA TYR A 410 -17.02 -9.88 -6.83
C TYR A 410 -18.26 -8.99 -6.87
N ASP A 411 -18.06 -7.69 -6.71
CA ASP A 411 -19.12 -6.69 -6.71
C ASP A 411 -18.85 -5.61 -7.76
N LEU A 412 -19.92 -5.03 -8.30
CA LEU A 412 -19.88 -3.74 -8.97
C LEU A 412 -20.29 -2.66 -7.95
N ASN A 413 -19.33 -1.82 -7.59
CA ASN A 413 -19.55 -0.63 -6.76
C ASN A 413 -19.63 0.61 -7.66
N ALA A 414 -20.38 1.63 -7.27
CA ALA A 414 -20.54 2.87 -8.02
C ALA A 414 -20.51 4.11 -7.12
N LEU A 415 -20.01 5.24 -7.63
CA LEU A 415 -20.15 6.55 -6.98
C LEU A 415 -21.13 7.41 -7.79
N SER A 416 -22.13 7.99 -7.13
CA SER A 416 -22.95 9.05 -7.73
C SER A 416 -22.09 10.26 -8.15
N LEU A 417 -22.65 11.19 -8.91
CA LEU A 417 -21.96 12.44 -9.25
C LEU A 417 -21.52 13.19 -7.97
N ASP A 418 -22.37 13.19 -6.93
CA ASP A 418 -22.11 13.76 -5.61
C ASP A 418 -21.08 12.95 -4.78
N GLY A 419 -20.66 11.77 -5.25
CA GLY A 419 -19.67 10.92 -4.56
C GLY A 419 -20.26 9.95 -3.53
N ILE A 420 -21.56 9.68 -3.55
CA ILE A 420 -22.19 8.71 -2.65
C ILE A 420 -21.93 7.29 -3.20
N GLN A 421 -21.31 6.42 -2.39
CA GLN A 421 -21.06 5.03 -2.74
C GLN A 421 -22.35 4.20 -2.69
N SER A 422 -22.52 3.36 -3.72
CA SER A 422 -23.58 2.37 -3.83
C SER A 422 -23.02 1.05 -4.38
N LYS A 423 -23.77 -0.03 -4.19
CA LYS A 423 -23.46 -1.37 -4.72
C LYS A 423 -24.60 -1.84 -5.63
N PRO A 424 -24.62 -1.43 -6.92
CA PRO A 424 -25.68 -1.82 -7.86
C PRO A 424 -25.72 -3.32 -8.19
N VAL A 425 -24.59 -4.04 -8.15
CA VAL A 425 -24.54 -5.48 -8.39
C VAL A 425 -23.61 -6.13 -7.37
N SER A 426 -24.10 -7.16 -6.68
CA SER A 426 -23.34 -7.91 -5.67
C SER A 426 -23.23 -9.40 -6.04
N ASN A 427 -22.18 -10.05 -5.56
CA ASN A 427 -22.00 -11.51 -5.66
C ASN A 427 -21.99 -12.02 -7.12
N ILE A 428 -21.25 -11.32 -7.99
CA ILE A 428 -21.07 -11.66 -9.41
C ILE A 428 -20.40 -13.05 -9.49
N ALA A 429 -21.18 -14.03 -9.95
CA ALA A 429 -20.78 -15.43 -10.02
C ALA A 429 -19.57 -15.63 -10.94
N TYR A 430 -18.78 -16.67 -10.66
CA TYR A 430 -17.73 -17.14 -11.56
C TYR A 430 -18.32 -17.64 -12.90
N ASN A 431 -17.54 -17.67 -13.98
CA ASN A 431 -17.99 -18.03 -15.34
C ASN A 431 -19.28 -17.31 -15.80
N SER A 432 -19.41 -16.00 -15.48
CA SER A 432 -20.58 -15.18 -15.82
C SER A 432 -20.22 -13.97 -16.69
N SER A 433 -21.24 -13.33 -17.26
CA SER A 433 -21.10 -12.10 -18.05
C SER A 433 -22.02 -11.01 -17.51
N LEU A 434 -21.46 -9.83 -17.26
CA LEU A 434 -22.15 -8.63 -16.83
C LEU A 434 -22.01 -7.55 -17.92
N THR A 435 -23.13 -7.03 -18.39
CA THR A 435 -23.16 -5.81 -19.22
C THR A 435 -23.36 -4.62 -18.29
N ILE A 436 -22.37 -3.76 -18.19
CA ILE A 436 -22.38 -2.55 -17.36
C ILE A 436 -22.81 -1.38 -18.27
N SER A 437 -24.04 -0.93 -18.14
CA SER A 437 -24.57 0.26 -18.83
C SER A 437 -24.55 1.50 -17.92
N PRO A 438 -24.67 2.73 -18.46
CA PRO A 438 -24.85 3.94 -17.66
C PRO A 438 -25.98 3.82 -16.62
N THR A 439 -27.07 3.11 -16.97
CA THR A 439 -28.17 2.81 -16.06
C THR A 439 -27.80 1.83 -14.94
N THR A 440 -26.89 0.86 -15.14
CA THR A 440 -26.47 -0.09 -14.10
C THR A 440 -25.86 0.64 -12.89
N TYR A 441 -25.10 1.71 -13.12
CA TYR A 441 -24.44 2.50 -12.06
C TYR A 441 -25.11 3.87 -11.84
N ASN A 442 -26.40 4.01 -12.20
CA ASN A 442 -27.22 5.21 -12.00
C ASN A 442 -26.62 6.51 -12.58
N ASN A 443 -25.91 6.42 -13.71
CA ASN A 443 -25.17 7.51 -14.35
C ASN A 443 -24.17 8.21 -13.40
N GLY A 444 -23.61 7.47 -12.45
CA GLY A 444 -22.58 7.94 -11.53
C GLY A 444 -21.27 8.37 -12.21
N LYS A 445 -20.37 8.98 -11.43
CA LYS A 445 -19.07 9.44 -11.96
C LYS A 445 -18.02 8.34 -12.04
N SER A 446 -18.25 7.20 -11.39
CA SER A 446 -17.40 6.04 -11.54
C SER A 446 -18.11 4.73 -11.20
N PHE A 447 -17.59 3.64 -11.76
CA PHE A 447 -17.86 2.28 -11.30
C PHE A 447 -16.56 1.50 -11.10
N LEU A 448 -16.59 0.56 -10.16
CA LEU A 448 -15.48 -0.28 -9.75
C LEU A 448 -15.98 -1.72 -9.64
N TYR A 449 -15.57 -2.57 -10.57
CA TYR A 449 -15.66 -4.02 -10.41
C TYR A 449 -14.42 -4.47 -9.64
N THR A 450 -14.62 -5.14 -8.50
CA THR A 450 -13.50 -5.61 -7.65
C THR A 450 -13.96 -6.78 -6.78
N ASN A 451 -12.99 -7.53 -6.23
CA ASN A 451 -13.25 -8.57 -5.25
C ASN A 451 -13.71 -7.97 -3.91
N GLN A 452 -14.70 -8.60 -3.27
CA GLN A 452 -15.04 -8.31 -1.89
C GLN A 452 -13.90 -8.77 -0.98
N PRO A 453 -13.45 -7.93 -0.03
CA PRO A 453 -12.56 -8.38 1.02
C PRO A 453 -13.23 -9.48 1.85
N SER A 454 -12.52 -10.60 2.02
CA SER A 454 -12.97 -11.78 2.75
C SER A 454 -11.92 -12.15 3.80
N ILE A 455 -12.39 -12.72 4.92
CA ILE A 455 -11.56 -13.35 5.93
C ILE A 455 -11.83 -14.85 5.85
N ASN A 456 -10.77 -15.63 5.63
CA ASN A 456 -10.86 -17.08 5.46
C ASN A 456 -10.82 -17.79 6.82
N SER A 457 -9.97 -17.29 7.72
CA SER A 457 -9.92 -17.70 9.12
C SER A 457 -9.36 -16.58 9.99
N ALA A 458 -9.76 -16.59 11.26
CA ALA A 458 -9.14 -15.77 12.30
C ALA A 458 -8.94 -16.63 13.54
N ASN A 459 -7.75 -16.56 14.14
CA ASN A 459 -7.44 -17.18 15.43
C ASN A 459 -6.84 -16.12 16.35
N PHE A 460 -7.22 -16.17 17.63
CA PHE A 460 -6.84 -15.20 18.65
C PHE A 460 -6.32 -15.93 19.88
N ASN A 461 -5.02 -15.82 20.14
CA ASN A 461 -4.34 -16.61 21.17
C ASN A 461 -3.81 -15.68 22.27
N SER A 462 -4.12 -16.04 23.52
CA SER A 462 -3.53 -15.40 24.70
C SER A 462 -2.08 -15.85 24.87
N GLN A 463 -1.15 -14.89 24.91
CA GLN A 463 0.27 -15.14 25.19
C GLN A 463 0.62 -14.54 26.55
N VAL A 464 0.98 -15.40 27.51
CA VAL A 464 1.24 -15.01 28.90
C VAL A 464 2.55 -15.57 29.42
N GLY A 465 3.20 -14.84 30.31
CA GLY A 465 4.49 -15.20 30.92
C GLY A 465 4.96 -14.11 31.89
N ASP A 466 6.20 -14.22 32.36
CA ASP A 466 6.80 -13.20 33.22
C ASP A 466 6.85 -11.84 32.53
N SER A 467 6.14 -10.86 33.10
CA SER A 467 5.95 -9.52 32.52
C SER A 467 5.38 -9.53 31.09
N LEU A 468 4.55 -10.52 30.77
CA LEU A 468 3.93 -10.69 29.45
C LEU A 468 2.45 -11.08 29.56
N SER A 469 1.56 -10.32 28.90
CA SER A 469 0.14 -10.65 28.79
C SER A 469 -0.46 -10.00 27.55
N ASN A 470 -0.17 -10.60 26.41
CA ASN A 470 -0.63 -10.14 25.11
C ASN A 470 -1.80 -10.98 24.60
N LEU A 471 -2.56 -10.38 23.68
CA LEU A 471 -3.46 -11.09 22.78
C LEU A 471 -2.87 -10.99 21.37
N ASN A 472 -2.62 -12.13 20.74
CA ASN A 472 -2.08 -12.19 19.37
C ASN A 472 -3.16 -12.66 18.40
N ALA A 473 -3.21 -12.06 17.22
CA ALA A 473 -4.11 -12.43 16.12
C ALA A 473 -3.35 -13.09 14.97
N THR A 474 -3.97 -14.09 14.36
CA THR A 474 -3.55 -14.71 13.10
C THR A 474 -4.78 -14.73 12.19
N ILE A 475 -4.81 -13.85 11.18
CA ILE A 475 -5.98 -13.65 10.30
C ILE A 475 -5.56 -13.88 8.86
N SER A 476 -6.22 -14.81 8.17
CA SER A 476 -5.93 -15.18 6.79
C SER A 476 -6.99 -14.67 5.81
N THR A 477 -6.56 -14.35 4.59
CA THR A 477 -7.38 -13.73 3.53
C THR A 477 -6.96 -14.30 2.17
N ASP A 478 -7.87 -14.33 1.18
CA ASP A 478 -7.59 -14.83 -0.19
C ASP A 478 -6.56 -13.97 -0.96
N PHE A 479 -6.49 -12.68 -0.63
CA PHE A 479 -5.63 -11.68 -1.27
C PHE A 479 -4.90 -10.85 -0.19
N ASP A 480 -3.95 -10.01 -0.61
CA ASP A 480 -3.21 -9.06 0.24
C ASP A 480 -4.09 -7.89 0.71
N TYR A 481 -5.07 -8.22 1.55
CA TYR A 481 -5.93 -7.26 2.25
C TYR A 481 -5.31 -6.82 3.56
N ARG A 482 -5.58 -5.57 3.94
CA ARG A 482 -5.36 -5.07 5.30
C ARG A 482 -6.42 -5.67 6.20
N LYS A 483 -6.06 -6.11 7.41
CA LYS A 483 -7.01 -6.57 8.41
C LYS A 483 -7.06 -5.55 9.53
N ASN A 484 -8.22 -4.96 9.78
CA ASN A 484 -8.40 -4.02 10.90
C ASN A 484 -8.94 -4.80 12.10
N VAL A 485 -8.40 -4.56 13.30
CA VAL A 485 -8.81 -5.26 14.53
C VAL A 485 -9.05 -4.26 15.66
N LYS A 486 -10.23 -4.30 16.29
CA LYS A 486 -10.54 -3.59 17.53
C LYS A 486 -10.71 -4.59 18.67
N VAL A 487 -10.13 -4.32 19.85
CA VAL A 487 -10.29 -5.15 21.05
C VAL A 487 -11.04 -4.35 22.10
N SER A 488 -12.05 -4.96 22.73
CA SER A 488 -12.86 -4.34 23.78
C SER A 488 -13.11 -5.30 24.94
N ASN A 489 -13.29 -4.76 26.15
CA ASN A 489 -13.70 -5.52 27.34
C ASN A 489 -15.24 -5.65 27.47
N THR A 490 -16.00 -4.91 26.66
CA THR A 490 -17.46 -4.98 26.55
C THR A 490 -17.88 -5.07 25.08
N ARG A 491 -18.99 -5.75 24.80
CA ARG A 491 -19.56 -5.80 23.45
C ARG A 491 -19.92 -4.38 22.98
N LEU A 492 -19.56 -4.03 21.73
CA LEU A 492 -19.72 -2.67 21.19
C LEU A 492 -21.12 -2.36 20.64
N TYR A 493 -22.04 -3.33 20.67
CA TYR A 493 -23.39 -3.24 20.11
C TYR A 493 -24.40 -3.97 21.00
N SER A 494 -25.66 -3.55 20.96
CA SER A 494 -26.70 -3.99 21.91
C SER A 494 -27.78 -4.91 21.32
N ASP A 495 -27.96 -4.96 19.99
CA ASP A 495 -29.06 -5.70 19.36
C ASP A 495 -28.86 -7.23 19.26
N GLY A 496 -27.67 -7.72 19.62
CA GLY A 496 -27.31 -9.14 19.57
C GLY A 496 -26.96 -9.68 18.18
N ASN A 497 -27.17 -8.92 17.10
CA ASN A 497 -26.89 -9.35 15.73
C ASN A 497 -25.80 -8.49 15.08
N ILE A 498 -24.57 -9.00 15.07
CA ILE A 498 -23.42 -8.32 14.46
C ILE A 498 -23.63 -7.93 12.98
N ASN A 499 -24.47 -8.66 12.24
CA ASN A 499 -24.69 -8.41 10.81
C ASN A 499 -25.73 -7.30 10.54
N SER A 500 -26.31 -6.67 11.56
CA SER A 500 -27.23 -5.54 11.37
C SER A 500 -26.49 -4.26 10.95
N SER A 501 -27.21 -3.34 10.29
CA SER A 501 -26.71 -2.00 10.00
C SER A 501 -26.23 -1.26 11.26
N ASP A 502 -26.96 -1.44 12.35
CA ASP A 502 -26.81 -0.67 13.58
C ASP A 502 -25.58 -1.18 14.35
N SER A 503 -25.38 -2.50 14.40
CA SER A 503 -24.16 -3.13 14.93
C SER A 503 -22.92 -2.77 14.14
N GLN A 504 -22.98 -2.86 12.81
CA GLN A 504 -21.85 -2.45 11.96
C GLN A 504 -21.53 -0.96 12.14
N THR A 505 -22.55 -0.10 12.30
CA THR A 505 -22.36 1.34 12.57
C THR A 505 -21.74 1.58 13.95
N ALA A 506 -22.22 0.90 14.99
CA ALA A 506 -21.69 1.01 16.35
C ALA A 506 -20.23 0.54 16.44
N ILE A 507 -19.86 -0.59 15.81
CA ILE A 507 -18.47 -1.08 15.77
C ILE A 507 -17.57 -0.10 14.99
N ASN A 508 -18.03 0.46 13.87
CA ASN A 508 -17.27 1.46 13.11
C ASN A 508 -17.02 2.73 13.93
N THR A 509 -18.07 3.30 14.53
CA THR A 509 -18.02 4.58 15.28
C THR A 509 -17.46 4.47 16.70
N ALA A 510 -17.33 3.26 17.25
CA ALA A 510 -16.70 3.05 18.55
C ALA A 510 -15.30 3.69 18.63
N ALA A 511 -15.06 4.44 19.71
CA ALA A 511 -13.85 5.21 20.01
C ALA A 511 -12.65 4.31 20.40
N ILE A 512 -12.36 3.33 19.55
CA ILE A 512 -11.23 2.39 19.64
C ILE A 512 -10.53 2.45 18.29
N THR A 513 -9.28 2.93 18.29
CA THR A 513 -8.43 2.91 17.10
C THR A 513 -8.14 1.46 16.71
N PRO A 514 -8.41 1.03 15.46
CA PRO A 514 -8.10 -0.32 15.04
C PRO A 514 -6.59 -0.53 14.86
N THR A 515 -6.10 -1.67 15.32
CA THR A 515 -4.79 -2.22 14.95
C THR A 515 -4.87 -2.73 13.51
N VAL A 516 -3.92 -2.31 12.66
CA VAL A 516 -3.88 -2.71 11.24
C VAL A 516 -2.82 -3.80 11.04
N ILE A 517 -3.25 -4.98 10.59
CA ILE A 517 -2.37 -6.12 10.28
C ILE A 517 -2.27 -6.25 8.75
N THR A 518 -1.06 -6.37 8.23
CA THR A 518 -0.80 -6.54 6.78
C THR A 518 -0.36 -7.94 6.39
N THR A 519 0.21 -8.73 7.31
CA THR A 519 0.64 -10.12 7.04
C THR A 519 -0.42 -11.13 7.48
N ASN A 520 -0.16 -12.43 7.29
CA ASN A 520 -0.98 -13.51 7.85
C ASN A 520 -0.35 -14.10 9.14
N ASP A 521 0.75 -13.52 9.62
CA ASP A 521 1.53 -14.01 10.76
C ASP A 521 0.89 -13.63 12.11
N SER A 522 1.32 -14.31 13.18
CA SER A 522 0.84 -14.00 14.52
C SER A 522 1.34 -12.63 14.98
N THR A 523 0.41 -11.69 15.15
CA THR A 523 0.69 -10.28 15.45
C THR A 523 0.02 -9.87 16.77
N PRO A 524 0.73 -9.25 17.73
CA PRO A 524 0.12 -8.69 18.94
C PRO A 524 -0.90 -7.59 18.59
N ILE A 525 -2.11 -7.70 19.13
CA ILE A 525 -3.20 -6.73 18.92
C ILE A 525 -3.61 -5.97 20.19
N SER A 526 -3.16 -6.43 21.36
CA SER A 526 -3.37 -5.78 22.67
C SER A 526 -2.37 -6.37 23.68
N SER A 527 -1.92 -5.55 24.65
CA SER A 527 -0.98 -5.89 25.73
C SER A 527 -1.59 -5.61 27.10
N ASP A 528 -0.88 -5.99 28.17
CA ASP A 528 -1.20 -5.64 29.56
C ASP A 528 -2.60 -6.06 30.02
N ILE A 529 -3.09 -7.17 29.46
CA ILE A 529 -4.45 -7.64 29.70
C ILE A 529 -4.51 -8.43 31.02
N PRO A 530 -5.44 -8.12 31.96
CA PRO A 530 -5.63 -8.93 33.15
C PRO A 530 -6.14 -10.34 32.86
N GLY A 531 -5.54 -11.35 33.50
CA GLY A 531 -5.89 -12.75 33.30
C GLY A 531 -7.33 -13.07 33.72
N GLY A 532 -8.00 -13.91 32.93
CA GLY A 532 -9.42 -14.26 33.12
C GLY A 532 -10.41 -13.21 32.64
N LYS A 533 -9.98 -12.09 32.03
CA LYS A 533 -10.88 -11.13 31.38
C LYS A 533 -11.41 -11.70 30.07
N THR A 534 -12.72 -11.57 29.87
CA THR A 534 -13.36 -11.75 28.57
C THR A 534 -13.11 -10.53 27.69
N LEU A 535 -12.73 -10.77 26.43
CA LEU A 535 -12.46 -9.79 25.41
C LEU A 535 -13.35 -10.06 24.20
N TYR A 536 -13.85 -8.99 23.61
CA TYR A 536 -14.57 -8.97 22.34
C TYR A 536 -13.61 -8.42 21.28
N VAL A 537 -13.24 -9.28 20.34
CA VAL A 537 -12.32 -8.94 19.25
C VAL A 537 -13.12 -8.77 17.97
N TYR A 538 -13.14 -7.54 17.46
CA TYR A 538 -13.79 -7.20 16.20
C TYR A 538 -12.75 -7.14 15.11
N TYR A 539 -13.01 -7.78 13.98
CA TYR A 539 -12.07 -7.81 12.86
C TYR A 539 -12.79 -7.72 11.51
N ASN A 540 -12.19 -6.99 10.56
CA ASN A 540 -12.64 -6.93 9.17
C ASN A 540 -11.43 -6.95 8.21
N ALA A 541 -11.67 -7.30 6.94
CA ALA A 541 -10.70 -7.14 5.86
C ALA A 541 -11.04 -5.90 5.03
N GLN A 542 -10.02 -5.19 4.55
CA GLN A 542 -10.14 -4.00 3.73
C GLN A 542 -9.16 -4.07 2.56
N SER A 543 -9.59 -3.59 1.38
CA SER A 543 -8.72 -3.53 0.21
C SER A 543 -7.46 -2.71 0.51
N GLY A 544 -6.29 -3.25 0.17
CA GLY A 544 -5.02 -2.53 0.26
C GLY A 544 -4.89 -1.39 -0.76
N SER A 545 -5.69 -1.42 -1.84
CA SER A 545 -5.79 -0.36 -2.84
C SER A 545 -6.76 0.73 -2.42
N SER A 546 -6.32 1.98 -2.49
CA SER A 546 -7.17 3.15 -2.38
C SER A 546 -7.79 3.51 -3.74
N PHE A 547 -9.07 3.20 -3.95
CA PHE A 547 -9.85 3.75 -5.06
C PHE A 547 -10.56 5.02 -4.59
N ALA A 548 -10.39 6.12 -5.31
CA ALA A 548 -10.85 7.44 -4.86
C ALA A 548 -12.37 7.46 -4.61
N GLY A 549 -12.77 7.76 -3.38
CA GLY A 549 -14.17 7.80 -2.94
C GLY A 549 -14.79 6.45 -2.54
N TYR A 550 -14.09 5.32 -2.71
CA TYR A 550 -14.61 4.01 -2.33
C TYR A 550 -14.03 3.52 -1.00
N THR A 551 -14.91 3.03 -0.13
CA THR A 551 -14.54 2.15 0.99
C THR A 551 -14.90 0.72 0.62
N ILE A 552 -13.89 -0.11 0.35
CA ILE A 552 -14.03 -1.52 0.01
C ILE A 552 -13.52 -2.35 1.19
N GLN A 553 -14.45 -2.82 2.02
CA GLN A 553 -14.18 -3.63 3.22
C GLN A 553 -15.26 -4.69 3.45
N SER A 554 -14.92 -5.75 4.16
CA SER A 554 -15.88 -6.71 4.70
C SER A 554 -16.68 -6.08 5.85
N ASN A 555 -17.82 -6.69 6.17
CA ASN A 555 -18.44 -6.49 7.48
C ASN A 555 -17.45 -6.88 8.60
N TRP A 556 -17.60 -6.24 9.76
CA TRP A 556 -16.95 -6.66 10.99
C TRP A 556 -17.52 -8.00 11.46
N ALA A 557 -16.63 -8.95 11.79
CA ALA A 557 -16.92 -10.15 12.55
C ALA A 557 -16.47 -9.98 14.01
N GLU A 558 -16.98 -10.83 14.92
CA GLU A 558 -16.63 -10.87 16.34
C GLU A 558 -16.06 -12.24 16.70
N SER A 559 -15.07 -12.25 17.60
CA SER A 559 -14.64 -13.43 18.34
C SER A 559 -14.51 -13.08 19.81
N VAL A 560 -14.87 -14.03 20.67
CA VAL A 560 -14.81 -13.85 22.13
C VAL A 560 -13.65 -14.68 22.67
N VAL A 561 -12.73 -14.03 23.38
CA VAL A 561 -11.51 -14.65 23.93
C VAL A 561 -11.48 -14.41 25.42
N VAL A 562 -11.04 -15.40 26.20
CA VAL A 562 -10.73 -15.22 27.63
C VAL A 562 -9.22 -15.22 27.78
N GLN A 563 -8.65 -14.13 28.31
CA GLN A 563 -7.21 -14.05 28.54
C GLN A 563 -6.79 -15.15 29.53
N SER A 564 -5.75 -15.91 29.21
CA SER A 564 -5.25 -16.96 30.11
C SER A 564 -4.75 -16.33 31.42
N LYS A 565 -4.92 -17.05 32.54
CA LYS A 565 -4.36 -16.64 33.82
C LYS A 565 -2.93 -17.13 33.94
N TYR A 566 -2.02 -16.25 34.33
CA TYR A 566 -0.64 -16.57 34.65
C TYR A 566 -0.22 -15.88 35.95
N SER A 567 0.40 -16.63 36.84
CA SER A 567 0.94 -16.12 38.10
C SER A 567 2.40 -16.53 38.21
N SER A 568 3.21 -15.55 38.56
CA SER A 568 4.62 -15.73 38.86
C SER A 568 5.02 -14.66 39.85
N LEU A 569 5.81 -15.04 40.85
CA LEU A 569 6.31 -14.14 41.88
C LEU A 569 7.83 -14.18 41.86
N SER A 570 8.43 -12.99 41.76
CA SER A 570 9.85 -12.81 42.03
C SER A 570 10.03 -12.51 43.52
N PHE A 571 10.85 -13.33 44.17
CA PHE A 571 11.31 -13.13 45.54
C PHE A 571 12.80 -12.76 45.52
N PRO A 572 13.29 -11.95 46.46
CA PRO A 572 14.73 -11.75 46.64
C PRO A 572 15.43 -13.07 46.99
N ASP A 573 16.42 -13.47 46.20
CA ASP A 573 17.28 -14.63 46.51
C ASP A 573 18.33 -14.33 47.59
N SER A 574 18.42 -13.07 48.04
CA SER A 574 19.26 -12.66 49.16
C SER A 574 18.67 -13.15 50.48
N ALA A 575 19.44 -13.95 51.21
CA ALA A 575 19.08 -14.30 52.59
C ALA A 575 19.17 -13.07 53.50
N ILE A 576 18.36 -13.07 54.56
CA ILE A 576 18.39 -12.04 55.60
C ILE A 576 19.62 -12.32 56.47
N MET A 577 20.62 -11.46 56.33
CA MET A 577 21.88 -11.55 57.05
C MET A 577 21.79 -10.78 58.36
N PHE A 578 21.91 -11.47 59.47
CA PHE A 578 22.05 -10.87 60.80
C PHE A 578 23.53 -10.92 61.23
N SER A 579 24.02 -9.82 61.81
CA SER A 579 25.42 -9.66 62.26
C SER A 579 25.59 -8.74 63.47
N GLN A 580 24.50 -8.33 64.14
CA GLN A 580 24.57 -7.37 65.25
C GLN A 580 25.21 -7.99 66.52
N PRO A 581 26.22 -7.34 67.13
CA PRO A 581 26.91 -7.87 68.31
C PRO A 581 26.36 -7.36 69.65
N ILE A 582 25.39 -6.43 69.65
CA ILE A 582 24.86 -5.77 70.86
C ILE A 582 23.36 -6.06 71.01
N THR A 583 22.93 -6.34 72.24
CA THR A 583 21.53 -6.48 72.65
C THR A 583 20.69 -5.26 72.23
N GLY A 584 19.57 -5.47 71.54
CA GLY A 584 18.70 -4.37 71.10
C GLY A 584 17.88 -4.66 69.84
N PRO A 585 17.20 -3.64 69.30
CA PRO A 585 16.48 -3.70 68.04
C PRO A 585 17.46 -3.68 66.85
N PHE A 586 17.05 -4.28 65.74
CA PHE A 586 17.72 -4.13 64.45
C PHE A 586 16.68 -3.96 63.32
N GLU A 587 17.13 -3.36 62.22
CA GLU A 587 16.36 -3.19 60.99
C GLU A 587 17.25 -3.47 59.78
N MET A 588 16.71 -4.12 58.75
CA MET A 588 17.43 -4.40 57.51
C MET A 588 17.49 -3.15 56.62
N SER A 589 18.68 -2.73 56.21
CA SER A 589 18.90 -1.48 55.46
C SER A 589 18.32 -1.43 54.04
N SER A 590 17.88 -2.56 53.51
CA SER A 590 17.20 -2.67 52.22
C SER A 590 15.92 -3.47 52.38
N ALA A 591 14.83 -3.01 51.75
CA ALA A 591 13.55 -3.69 51.82
C ALA A 591 13.57 -5.02 51.04
N TYR A 592 12.90 -6.03 51.59
CA TYR A 592 12.71 -7.32 50.92
C TYR A 592 11.54 -7.19 49.94
N LEU A 593 11.86 -6.95 48.66
CA LEU A 593 10.93 -6.60 47.59
C LEU A 593 10.37 -7.83 46.88
N VAL A 594 9.09 -8.15 47.09
CA VAL A 594 8.37 -9.20 46.35
C VAL A 594 7.62 -8.56 45.18
N LYS A 595 7.74 -9.12 43.97
CA LYS A 595 7.05 -8.63 42.77
C LYS A 595 6.16 -9.71 42.15
N ASN A 596 5.00 -9.30 41.65
CA ASN A 596 4.17 -10.14 40.78
C ASN A 596 4.55 -9.89 39.32
N LEU A 597 5.08 -10.92 38.67
CA LEU A 597 5.39 -10.95 37.25
C LEU A 597 4.21 -11.48 36.42
N GLY A 598 3.16 -11.97 37.08
CA GLY A 598 1.94 -12.50 36.48
C GLY A 598 0.90 -11.46 36.09
N ASN A 599 -0.15 -11.92 35.39
CA ASN A 599 -1.23 -11.09 34.86
C ASN A 599 -2.52 -11.13 35.70
N VAL A 600 -2.55 -11.89 36.79
CA VAL A 600 -3.63 -11.89 37.80
C VAL A 600 -3.10 -11.37 39.14
N PRO A 601 -3.96 -10.77 39.99
CA PRO A 601 -3.60 -10.53 41.38
C PRO A 601 -3.21 -11.83 42.09
N VAL A 602 -2.27 -11.74 43.03
CA VAL A 602 -1.81 -12.88 43.82
C VAL A 602 -1.85 -12.52 45.30
N ASN A 603 -2.52 -13.36 46.10
CA ASN A 603 -2.52 -13.26 47.55
C ASN A 603 -1.23 -13.91 48.08
N ILE A 604 -0.41 -13.17 48.83
CA ILE A 604 0.80 -13.67 49.46
C ILE A 604 0.75 -13.58 50.97
N LYS A 605 1.40 -14.52 51.66
CA LYS A 605 1.73 -14.41 53.08
C LYS A 605 3.00 -15.18 53.42
N PRO A 606 3.73 -14.81 54.48
CA PRO A 606 4.82 -15.62 55.00
C PRO A 606 4.30 -17.01 55.41
N ASN A 607 5.08 -18.06 55.12
CA ASN A 607 4.73 -19.45 55.46
C ASN A 607 5.68 -20.01 56.52
N ALA A 608 6.98 -19.88 56.25
CA ALA A 608 8.03 -20.43 57.09
C ALA A 608 9.31 -19.64 56.88
N ILE A 609 10.24 -19.81 57.81
CA ILE A 609 11.58 -19.25 57.75
C ILE A 609 12.56 -20.37 58.06
N SER A 610 13.53 -20.61 57.16
CA SER A 610 14.50 -21.68 57.35
C SER A 610 15.58 -21.22 58.33
N ASP A 611 15.58 -21.79 59.53
CA ASP A 611 16.67 -21.63 60.49
C ASP A 611 17.78 -22.64 60.17
N THR A 612 19.01 -22.15 60.03
CA THR A 612 20.20 -22.97 59.74
C THR A 612 21.23 -22.93 60.87
N ASN A 613 20.96 -22.21 61.96
CA ASN A 613 21.93 -21.93 63.02
C ASN A 613 21.51 -22.55 64.36
N THR A 614 22.42 -23.26 65.01
CA THR A 614 22.15 -23.94 66.30
C THR A 614 22.30 -23.02 67.52
N ASN A 615 22.90 -21.83 67.34
CA ASN A 615 23.32 -20.93 68.42
C ASN A 615 22.37 -19.72 68.56
N VAL A 616 21.65 -19.37 67.49
CA VAL A 616 20.67 -18.26 67.45
C VAL A 616 19.28 -18.82 67.15
N LYS A 617 18.40 -18.79 68.15
CA LYS A 617 17.06 -19.38 68.10
C LYS A 617 16.02 -18.33 67.74
N LEU A 618 15.24 -18.58 66.69
CA LEU A 618 14.08 -17.76 66.39
C LEU A 618 12.93 -17.99 67.38
N VAL A 619 12.44 -16.92 68.01
CA VAL A 619 11.34 -16.87 68.99
C VAL A 619 10.21 -15.94 68.53
N GLU A 620 9.03 -16.07 69.14
CA GLU A 620 7.89 -15.18 68.85
C GLU A 620 8.10 -13.80 69.48
N ASN A 621 7.96 -13.67 70.81
CA ASN A 621 8.08 -12.40 71.53
C ASN A 621 8.81 -12.49 72.89
N SER A 622 9.09 -13.70 73.38
CA SER A 622 9.62 -13.93 74.73
C SER A 622 11.11 -14.23 74.74
N PHE A 623 11.87 -13.38 75.43
CA PHE A 623 13.28 -13.60 75.74
C PHE A 623 13.40 -14.21 77.13
N SER A 624 13.83 -15.48 77.24
CA SER A 624 14.15 -16.08 78.54
C SER A 624 15.58 -15.75 78.97
N SER A 625 15.88 -15.98 80.26
CA SER A 625 17.20 -15.76 80.87
C SER A 625 18.21 -16.89 80.59
N ASP A 626 17.93 -17.78 79.64
CA ASP A 626 18.80 -18.89 79.28
C ASP A 626 19.96 -18.43 78.40
N GLN A 627 21.11 -19.11 78.44
CA GLN A 627 22.33 -18.76 77.67
C GLN A 627 22.21 -18.96 76.13
N GLN A 628 21.01 -19.07 75.59
CA GLN A 628 20.77 -19.14 74.15
C GLN A 628 20.48 -17.75 73.59
N VAL A 629 21.12 -17.40 72.48
CA VAL A 629 20.80 -16.18 71.76
C VAL A 629 19.41 -16.32 71.15
N MET A 630 18.53 -15.36 71.43
CA MET A 630 17.18 -15.35 70.88
C MET A 630 16.98 -14.14 69.98
N LEU A 631 16.33 -14.38 68.85
CA LEU A 631 15.97 -13.39 67.84
C LEU A 631 14.47 -13.47 67.63
N SER A 632 13.77 -12.34 67.69
CA SER A 632 12.42 -12.21 67.15
C SER A 632 12.51 -11.48 65.81
N LEU A 633 11.83 -11.99 64.78
CA LEU A 633 11.82 -11.41 63.43
C LEU A 633 10.41 -11.04 63.00
N HIS A 634 10.27 -9.81 62.54
CA HIS A 634 9.02 -9.16 62.17
C HIS A 634 9.13 -8.58 60.76
N GLY A 635 8.01 -8.60 60.04
CA GLY A 635 7.89 -8.09 58.68
C GLY A 635 6.70 -7.18 58.54
N VAL A 636 6.96 -5.88 58.38
CA VAL A 636 5.92 -4.87 58.15
C VAL A 636 5.91 -4.50 56.67
N SER A 637 4.73 -4.53 56.04
CA SER A 637 4.58 -4.12 54.64
C SER A 637 4.62 -2.59 54.51
N SER A 638 5.26 -2.08 53.45
CA SER A 638 5.15 -0.66 53.09
C SER A 638 3.74 -0.25 52.62
N THR A 639 2.88 -1.22 52.28
CA THR A 639 1.52 -1.00 51.76
C THR A 639 0.41 -1.39 52.73
N SER A 640 0.75 -1.90 53.91
CA SER A 640 -0.19 -2.28 54.96
C SER A 640 0.48 -2.19 56.32
N SER A 641 -0.18 -1.59 57.32
CA SER A 641 0.31 -1.53 58.71
C SER A 641 0.27 -2.87 59.45
N HIS A 642 0.12 -3.99 58.74
CA HIS A 642 0.14 -5.32 59.31
C HIS A 642 1.57 -5.76 59.62
N ASP A 643 1.77 -6.28 60.82
CA ASP A 643 3.04 -6.78 61.32
C ASP A 643 2.99 -8.31 61.41
N TRP A 644 3.77 -8.98 60.55
CA TRP A 644 3.89 -10.43 60.57
C TRP A 644 5.06 -10.88 61.45
N ASN A 645 4.76 -11.59 62.52
CA ASN A 645 5.77 -12.35 63.24
C ASN A 645 6.19 -13.59 62.43
N PHE A 646 7.44 -13.65 61.98
CA PHE A 646 7.90 -14.74 61.09
C PHE A 646 8.08 -16.10 61.79
N LYS A 647 8.02 -16.16 63.14
CA LYS A 647 8.03 -17.43 63.87
C LYS A 647 6.65 -18.11 63.85
N ASN A 648 5.58 -17.32 63.84
CA ASN A 648 4.20 -17.78 63.85
C ASN A 648 3.33 -16.82 63.01
N PRO A 649 3.45 -16.88 61.67
CA PRO A 649 2.72 -15.99 60.78
C PRO A 649 1.22 -16.31 60.80
N ASP A 650 0.41 -15.25 60.83
CA ASP A 650 -1.04 -15.38 60.93
C ASP A 650 -1.71 -15.76 59.58
N SER A 651 -3.04 -15.70 59.54
CA SER A 651 -3.81 -15.97 58.33
C SER A 651 -3.83 -14.80 57.33
N THR A 652 -3.33 -13.62 57.70
CA THR A 652 -3.46 -12.39 56.92
C THR A 652 -2.62 -12.42 55.65
N THR A 653 -3.23 -12.09 54.51
CA THR A 653 -2.62 -12.06 53.18
C THR A 653 -2.60 -10.65 52.60
N LEU A 654 -1.58 -10.33 51.82
CA LEU A 654 -1.57 -9.12 50.97
C LEU A 654 -1.76 -9.48 49.50
N VAL A 655 -2.57 -8.68 48.81
CA VAL A 655 -2.75 -8.77 47.36
C VAL A 655 -1.61 -8.03 46.68
N ILE A 656 -0.88 -8.70 45.80
CA ILE A 656 0.00 -8.05 44.82
C ILE A 656 -0.70 -8.07 43.46
N ASN A 657 -0.93 -6.89 42.88
CA ASN A 657 -1.64 -6.76 41.61
C ASN A 657 -0.74 -7.17 40.42
N PRO A 658 -1.29 -7.32 39.20
CA PRO A 658 -0.53 -7.71 38.01
C PRO A 658 0.67 -6.82 37.68
N TYR A 659 1.64 -7.34 36.94
CA TYR A 659 2.93 -6.69 36.63
C TYR A 659 2.79 -5.28 36.01
N PHE A 660 1.74 -5.03 35.24
CA PHE A 660 1.45 -3.76 34.56
C PHE A 660 0.70 -2.73 35.44
N THR A 661 0.73 -2.91 36.76
CA THR A 661 0.14 -1.96 37.72
C THR A 661 1.21 -1.36 38.64
N ASP A 662 1.02 -0.12 39.09
CA ASP A 662 1.95 0.52 40.05
C ASP A 662 2.03 -0.23 41.39
N SER A 663 1.01 -1.04 41.68
CA SER A 663 0.89 -1.93 42.84
C SER A 663 1.34 -3.38 42.57
N ASN A 664 2.22 -3.59 41.59
CA ASN A 664 2.76 -4.91 41.23
C ASN A 664 3.76 -5.51 42.23
N SER A 665 4.03 -4.82 43.33
CA SER A 665 5.06 -5.22 44.28
C SER A 665 4.78 -4.76 45.70
N VAL A 666 5.40 -5.45 46.66
CA VAL A 666 5.33 -5.15 48.09
C VAL A 666 6.74 -5.16 48.67
N ASN A 667 7.09 -4.10 49.37
CA ASN A 667 8.32 -4.00 50.15
C ASN A 667 8.04 -4.43 51.59
N TYR A 668 8.84 -5.36 52.08
CA TYR A 668 8.83 -5.77 53.49
C TYR A 668 9.98 -5.10 54.23
N SER A 669 9.65 -4.34 55.26
CA SER A 669 10.61 -3.82 56.24
C SER A 669 10.86 -4.90 57.28
N ILE A 670 12.03 -5.53 57.22
CA ILE A 670 12.39 -6.64 58.10
C ILE A 670 13.14 -6.07 59.30
N ASN A 671 12.56 -6.25 60.49
CA ASN A 671 13.11 -5.78 61.74
C ASN A 671 13.02 -6.88 62.80
N GLY A 672 13.59 -6.62 63.98
CA GLY A 672 13.52 -7.57 65.07
C GLY A 672 14.28 -7.13 66.32
N ASN A 673 14.23 -7.98 67.34
CA ASN A 673 14.90 -7.75 68.62
C ASN A 673 15.79 -8.93 68.98
N TYR A 674 16.98 -8.62 69.48
CA TYR A 674 18.05 -9.57 69.81
C TYR A 674 18.46 -9.42 71.28
N SER A 675 18.51 -10.53 72.03
CA SER A 675 18.54 -10.51 73.51
C SER A 675 19.86 -10.93 74.18
N GLY A 676 20.81 -11.49 73.44
CA GLY A 676 22.02 -12.11 74.03
C GLY A 676 23.21 -11.15 74.18
N PRO A 677 24.19 -11.50 75.03
CA PRO A 677 25.57 -11.05 74.89
C PRO A 677 26.36 -12.07 74.04
N LEU A 678 26.74 -11.70 72.82
CA LEU A 678 27.59 -12.53 71.95
C LEU A 678 29.07 -12.13 72.07
N ILE A 679 29.95 -13.13 72.13
CA ILE A 679 31.39 -12.94 71.93
C ILE A 679 31.67 -13.03 70.42
N GLY A 680 31.70 -11.88 69.75
CA GLY A 680 32.00 -11.76 68.32
C GLY A 680 30.77 -11.78 67.40
N ILE A 681 30.99 -11.37 66.14
CA ILE A 681 29.93 -11.32 65.11
C ILE A 681 29.49 -12.74 64.74
N GLN A 682 28.21 -13.04 64.93
CA GLN A 682 27.58 -14.25 64.40
C GLN A 682 26.86 -13.90 63.11
N ASN A 683 27.34 -14.41 61.98
CA ASN A 683 26.66 -14.29 60.70
C ASN A 683 25.57 -15.36 60.62
N VAL A 684 24.31 -14.96 60.77
CA VAL A 684 23.16 -15.86 60.59
C VAL A 684 22.43 -15.50 59.31
N SER A 685 22.01 -16.53 58.58
CA SER A 685 21.38 -16.43 57.27
C SER A 685 20.01 -17.11 57.32
N TYR A 686 18.95 -16.31 57.22
CA TYR A 686 17.57 -16.80 57.20
C TYR A 686 16.94 -16.58 55.82
N LYS A 687 16.20 -17.58 55.31
CA LYS A 687 15.38 -17.44 54.08
C LYS A 687 13.90 -17.50 54.46
N ILE A 688 13.14 -16.47 54.12
CA ILE A 688 11.67 -16.48 54.23
C ILE A 688 11.10 -17.21 53.02
N THR A 689 10.23 -18.17 53.27
CA THR A 689 9.39 -18.82 52.27
C THR A 689 7.98 -18.27 52.39
N PHE A 690 7.38 -17.88 51.25
CA PHE A 690 6.01 -17.38 51.17
C PHE A 690 5.08 -18.45 50.61
N ASN A 691 3.86 -18.52 51.13
CA ASN A 691 2.75 -19.18 50.45
C ASN A 691 2.02 -18.15 49.61
N TRP A 692 1.47 -18.58 48.48
CA TRP A 692 0.67 -17.72 47.62
C TRP A 692 -0.46 -18.47 46.92
N ALA A 693 -1.51 -17.75 46.56
CA ALA A 693 -2.69 -18.25 45.86
C ALA A 693 -3.28 -17.19 44.91
N GLN A 694 -3.97 -17.65 43.85
CA GLN A 694 -4.75 -16.82 42.93
C GLN A 694 -6.11 -16.43 43.52
#